data_AF-A0A447UWH9-F1
#
_entry.id   AF-A0A447UWH9-F1
#
_cell.length_a   1.000
_cell.length_b   1.000
_cell.length_c   1.000
_cell.angle_alpha   90.00
_cell.angle_beta   90.00
_cell.angle_gamma   90.00
#
_symmetry.space_group_name_H-M   'P 1'
#
loop_
_entity.id
_entity.type
_entity.pdbx_description
1 polymer ?
#
loop_
_entity_poly.entity_id
_entity_poly.type
_entity_poly.pdbx_seq_one_letter_code
_entity_poly.pdbx_strand_id
1 'polypeptide(L)'
;MMNDSLCRIIAGELQARNEQVEAAVRLLDEGNTVPFIARYRKEVTGGLDDTQLRQLETRLSYLRELEERRQTILKSIADQGKLSDDLAGAINGTLSKTELEDLYLPYKPKRRTRGQIAIEAGLEPLADVLWNEPTHDPEQEAARFVDADKGVADTKAALDGARYILMERFAEDAALLAKVRDYLWKNAHLVSAVVSGKEEEGAKFRDYFAHHEAIATIPSHRALAMFRGRNEGILQLSLNADPQFDEPPRESYCEQLIINHLNLRLNNAPADSWRRAVVSWTWRIKVLMHLETELMGTVRERAEDEAINVFARNLHDLLMAAPAGLRATMGLDPGLRTGVKVAVVDATGKLVATDTIYPHTGQAAKAAVAVAALCEKHNVELVAIGNGTASRETERFFLDVQKQFPKVTAQKVIVSEAGASVYSASELAALEFPDLDVSIRGAVSIARRLQDPLAELVKIDPKSIGVGQYQHDVSQTQLAKKLDAVVEDCVNAVGVDLNTASVPLLTRVAGLTRMMAQNIVSWRDENGRFRNRQQLLNVSRLGPKAFEQCAGFLRINHGDNPLDASTVHPEAYPVVERILAATQQALQDLMGNSSELRDLKASQFTDERFGVPTVTDIIKELEKPGRDPRPEFKTAQFAEGVETMNDLTPGMVLEGAVTNVTNFGAFVDIGVHQDGLVHISSLSDKFIDDPHKVVKAGDIVKVKVLEVDLQRKRIALTMRLDEQPGESGSRRGNGGNASREQKGKPAAQQKPRGRDNASGGNSAMMDALAAAMGKKR
;
A
#
# COMPACT_ATOMS: atom_id res chain seq x y z
N MET A 1 6.10 -22.34 -26.24
CA MET A 1 7.20 -22.84 -25.38
C MET A 1 7.54 -21.88 -24.24
N MET A 2 8.06 -20.66 -24.51
CA MET A 2 8.38 -19.70 -23.43
C MET A 2 7.12 -19.23 -22.68
N ASN A 3 6.08 -18.78 -23.39
CA ASN A 3 4.80 -18.39 -22.77
C ASN A 3 4.15 -19.57 -22.02
N ASP A 4 4.16 -20.78 -22.58
CA ASP A 4 3.55 -21.97 -21.96
C ASP A 4 4.16 -22.28 -20.58
N SER A 5 5.47 -22.06 -20.39
CA SER A 5 6.11 -22.25 -19.09
C SER A 5 5.69 -21.17 -18.09
N LEU A 6 5.58 -19.91 -18.53
CA LEU A 6 5.13 -18.81 -17.66
C LEU A 6 3.67 -19.00 -17.24
N CYS A 7 2.80 -19.40 -18.18
CA CYS A 7 1.39 -19.65 -17.93
C CYS A 7 1.20 -20.75 -16.87
N ARG A 8 2.00 -21.82 -16.88
CA ARG A 8 1.92 -22.88 -15.86
C ARG A 8 2.26 -22.40 -14.46
N ILE A 9 3.28 -21.56 -14.33
CA ILE A 9 3.68 -20.97 -13.04
C ILE A 9 2.54 -20.12 -12.50
N ILE A 10 2.04 -19.20 -13.32
CA ILE A 10 0.93 -18.30 -12.96
C ILE A 10 -0.34 -19.10 -12.62
N ALA A 11 -0.65 -20.15 -13.38
CA ALA A 11 -1.80 -21.01 -13.11
C ALA A 11 -1.73 -21.67 -11.73
N GLY A 12 -0.54 -22.14 -11.32
CA GLY A 12 -0.30 -22.67 -9.98
C GLY A 12 -0.50 -21.62 -8.88
N GLU A 13 0.01 -20.40 -9.09
CA GLU A 13 -0.12 -19.29 -8.14
C GLU A 13 -1.57 -18.79 -7.98
N LEU A 14 -2.33 -18.75 -9.08
CA LEU A 14 -3.73 -18.30 -9.11
C LEU A 14 -4.74 -19.39 -8.77
N GLN A 15 -4.28 -20.65 -8.62
CA GLN A 15 -5.16 -21.83 -8.53
C GLN A 15 -6.15 -21.92 -9.71
N ALA A 16 -5.71 -21.51 -10.89
CA ALA A 16 -6.49 -21.52 -12.13
C ALA A 16 -6.00 -22.63 -13.07
N ARG A 17 -6.81 -22.99 -14.08
CA ARG A 17 -6.36 -23.92 -15.12
C ARG A 17 -5.40 -23.21 -16.07
N ASN A 18 -4.40 -23.94 -16.57
CA ASN A 18 -3.40 -23.39 -17.50
C ASN A 18 -4.04 -22.75 -18.76
N GLU A 19 -5.07 -23.39 -19.32
CA GLU A 19 -5.82 -22.88 -20.47
C GLU A 19 -6.46 -21.50 -20.21
N GLN A 20 -6.91 -21.24 -18.98
CA GLN A 20 -7.50 -19.95 -18.60
C GLN A 20 -6.46 -18.84 -18.61
N VAL A 21 -5.27 -19.15 -18.07
CA VAL A 21 -4.14 -18.21 -18.04
C VAL A 21 -3.61 -17.94 -19.45
N GLU A 22 -3.44 -18.98 -20.27
CA GLU A 22 -3.02 -18.83 -21.67
C GLU A 22 -4.00 -17.95 -22.46
N ALA A 23 -5.31 -18.17 -22.28
CA ALA A 23 -6.34 -17.38 -22.92
C ALA A 23 -6.31 -15.91 -22.45
N ALA A 24 -6.15 -15.65 -21.15
CA ALA A 24 -6.03 -14.30 -20.61
C ALA A 24 -4.75 -13.58 -21.07
N VAL A 25 -3.60 -14.26 -21.08
CA VAL A 25 -2.34 -13.71 -21.60
C VAL A 25 -2.47 -13.33 -23.06
N ARG A 26 -3.08 -14.18 -23.89
CA ARG A 26 -3.34 -13.86 -25.30
C ARG A 26 -4.20 -12.61 -25.44
N LEU A 27 -5.27 -12.49 -24.67
CA LEU A 27 -6.14 -11.30 -24.70
C LEU A 27 -5.39 -10.03 -24.28
N LEU A 28 -4.54 -10.09 -23.25
CA LEU A 28 -3.71 -8.95 -22.82
C LEU A 28 -2.69 -8.56 -23.91
N ASP A 29 -2.02 -9.53 -24.53
CA ASP A 29 -1.05 -9.29 -25.61
C ASP A 29 -1.74 -8.74 -26.88
N GLU A 30 -3.01 -9.06 -27.11
CA GLU A 30 -3.87 -8.46 -28.15
C GLU A 30 -4.37 -7.04 -27.79
N GLY A 31 -3.95 -6.51 -26.65
CA GLY A 31 -4.28 -5.15 -26.18
C GLY A 31 -5.67 -5.01 -25.57
N ASN A 32 -6.28 -6.11 -25.10
CA ASN A 32 -7.51 -6.03 -24.31
C ASN A 32 -7.18 -5.59 -22.88
N THR A 33 -8.02 -4.74 -22.29
CA THR A 33 -7.83 -4.26 -20.93
C THR A 33 -8.39 -5.25 -19.91
N VAL A 34 -7.91 -5.19 -18.66
CA VAL A 34 -8.41 -6.06 -17.59
C VAL A 34 -9.93 -5.90 -17.36
N PRO A 35 -10.50 -4.68 -17.23
CA PRO A 35 -11.94 -4.53 -17.07
C PRO A 35 -12.75 -5.13 -18.23
N PHE A 36 -12.23 -5.01 -19.45
CA PHE A 36 -12.87 -5.56 -20.64
C PHE A 36 -12.87 -7.09 -20.62
N ILE A 37 -11.72 -7.71 -20.30
CA ILE A 37 -11.59 -9.17 -20.23
C ILE A 37 -12.51 -9.73 -19.13
N ALA A 38 -12.45 -9.15 -17.93
CA ALA A 38 -13.22 -9.60 -16.78
C ALA A 38 -14.73 -9.54 -17.03
N ARG A 39 -15.20 -8.54 -17.78
CA ARG A 39 -16.63 -8.35 -18.03
C ARG A 39 -17.13 -9.10 -19.26
N TYR A 40 -16.44 -9.02 -20.40
CA TYR A 40 -16.95 -9.44 -21.71
C TYR A 40 -16.22 -10.64 -22.32
N ARG A 41 -15.21 -11.21 -21.66
CA ARG A 41 -14.46 -12.38 -22.15
C ARG A 41 -14.44 -13.53 -21.14
N LYS A 42 -15.46 -13.61 -20.29
CA LYS A 42 -15.59 -14.62 -19.21
C LYS A 42 -15.56 -16.06 -19.75
N GLU A 43 -16.16 -16.30 -20.90
CA GLU A 43 -16.17 -17.62 -21.56
C GLU A 43 -14.76 -18.04 -21.96
N VAL A 44 -14.00 -17.09 -22.53
CA VAL A 44 -12.66 -17.32 -23.05
C VAL A 44 -11.67 -17.60 -21.91
N THR A 45 -11.80 -16.90 -20.78
CA THR A 45 -10.93 -17.08 -19.62
C THR A 45 -11.48 -18.11 -18.61
N GLY A 46 -12.65 -18.69 -18.86
CA GLY A 46 -13.33 -19.56 -17.89
C GLY A 46 -13.72 -18.85 -16.58
N GLY A 47 -13.95 -17.53 -16.64
CA GLY A 47 -14.48 -16.74 -15.53
C GLY A 47 -13.44 -16.19 -14.56
N LEU A 48 -12.22 -15.89 -15.02
CA LEU A 48 -11.24 -15.16 -14.19
C LEU A 48 -11.79 -13.77 -13.83
N ASP A 49 -11.76 -13.42 -12.55
CA ASP A 49 -12.22 -12.12 -12.06
C ASP A 49 -11.14 -11.03 -12.15
N ASP A 50 -11.52 -9.78 -11.84
CA ASP A 50 -10.61 -8.62 -11.88
C ASP A 50 -9.38 -8.83 -10.98
N THR A 51 -9.54 -9.42 -9.80
CA THR A 51 -8.42 -9.63 -8.86
C THR A 51 -7.42 -10.63 -9.43
N GLN A 52 -7.92 -11.75 -9.98
CA GLN A 52 -7.09 -12.76 -10.62
C GLN A 52 -6.38 -12.21 -11.86
N LEU A 53 -7.07 -11.41 -12.69
CA LEU A 53 -6.50 -10.82 -13.90
C LEU A 53 -5.43 -9.75 -13.57
N ARG A 54 -5.63 -8.93 -12.53
CA ARG A 54 -4.61 -7.97 -12.06
C ARG A 54 -3.38 -8.67 -11.49
N GLN A 55 -3.57 -9.77 -10.75
CA GLN A 55 -2.46 -10.59 -10.24
C GLN A 55 -1.72 -11.27 -11.41
N LEU A 56 -2.47 -11.80 -12.39
CA LEU A 56 -1.91 -12.37 -13.63
C LEU A 56 -1.05 -11.35 -14.37
N GLU A 57 -1.57 -10.15 -14.62
CA GLU A 57 -0.85 -9.07 -15.32
C GLU A 57 0.46 -8.71 -14.61
N THR A 58 0.40 -8.55 -13.29
CA THR A 58 1.57 -8.22 -12.46
C THR A 58 2.62 -9.33 -12.53
N ARG A 59 2.18 -10.59 -12.38
CA ARG A 59 3.08 -11.74 -12.38
C ARG A 59 3.68 -12.00 -13.77
N LEU A 60 2.89 -11.84 -14.81
CA LEU A 60 3.34 -11.94 -16.20
C LEU A 60 4.46 -10.93 -16.48
N SER A 61 4.30 -9.68 -16.05
CA SER A 61 5.34 -8.64 -16.17
C SER A 61 6.63 -9.07 -15.47
N TYR A 62 6.56 -9.50 -14.21
CA TYR A 62 7.74 -9.94 -13.46
C TYR A 62 8.46 -11.09 -14.15
N LEU A 63 7.72 -12.10 -14.60
CA LEU A 63 8.30 -13.30 -15.21
C LEU A 63 8.93 -13.00 -16.57
N ARG A 64 8.34 -12.08 -17.35
CA ARG A 64 8.94 -11.58 -18.60
C ARG A 64 10.26 -10.84 -18.34
N GLU A 65 10.30 -9.96 -17.34
CA GLU A 65 11.53 -9.27 -16.95
C GLU A 65 12.61 -10.24 -16.45
N LEU A 66 12.23 -11.26 -15.67
CA LEU A 66 13.14 -12.32 -15.22
C LEU A 66 13.75 -13.05 -16.41
N GLU A 67 12.95 -13.43 -17.39
CA GLU A 67 13.41 -14.16 -18.56
C GLU A 67 14.31 -13.27 -19.47
N GLU A 68 13.96 -12.00 -19.67
CA GLU A 68 14.84 -11.06 -20.37
C GLU A 68 16.20 -10.91 -19.67
N ARG A 69 16.18 -10.77 -18.34
CA ARG A 69 17.41 -10.69 -17.54
C ARG A 69 18.23 -11.98 -17.61
N ARG A 70 17.56 -13.14 -17.59
CA ARG A 70 18.18 -14.46 -17.71
C ARG A 70 18.92 -14.60 -19.03
N GLN A 71 18.30 -14.25 -20.15
CA GLN A 71 18.94 -14.29 -21.47
C GLN A 71 20.17 -13.36 -21.54
N THR A 72 20.08 -12.18 -20.93
CA THR A 72 21.22 -11.25 -20.83
C THR A 72 22.39 -11.86 -20.05
N ILE A 73 22.11 -12.54 -18.93
CA ILE A 73 23.11 -13.19 -18.09
C ILE A 73 23.75 -14.37 -18.81
N LEU A 74 22.95 -15.25 -19.42
CA LEU A 74 23.44 -16.39 -20.21
C LEU A 74 24.41 -15.93 -21.29
N LYS A 75 24.03 -14.88 -22.04
CA LYS A 75 24.88 -14.29 -23.08
C LYS A 75 26.18 -13.74 -22.50
N SER A 76 26.11 -12.95 -21.43
CA SER A 76 27.31 -12.37 -20.78
C SER A 76 28.31 -13.43 -20.33
N ILE A 77 27.84 -14.55 -19.80
CA ILE A 77 28.69 -15.66 -19.34
C ILE A 77 29.24 -16.46 -20.53
N ALA A 78 28.42 -16.67 -21.56
CA ALA A 78 28.83 -17.36 -22.79
C ALA A 78 29.92 -16.57 -23.54
N ASP A 79 29.79 -15.25 -23.64
CA ASP A 79 30.77 -14.37 -24.28
C ASP A 79 32.14 -14.39 -23.55
N GLN A 80 32.16 -14.77 -22.27
CA GLN A 80 33.38 -14.99 -21.48
C GLN A 80 33.96 -16.41 -21.62
N GLY A 81 33.29 -17.32 -22.33
CA GLY A 81 33.68 -18.72 -22.46
C GLY A 81 33.55 -19.52 -21.16
N LYS A 82 32.73 -19.06 -20.21
CA LYS A 82 32.59 -19.65 -18.86
C LYS A 82 31.25 -20.34 -18.60
N LEU A 83 30.38 -20.43 -19.62
CA LEU A 83 29.06 -21.04 -19.47
C LEU A 83 29.17 -22.56 -19.55
N SER A 84 29.20 -23.24 -18.40
CA SER A 84 29.09 -24.70 -18.33
C SER A 84 27.64 -25.17 -18.43
N ASP A 85 27.43 -26.44 -18.79
CA ASP A 85 26.09 -27.04 -18.87
C ASP A 85 25.36 -27.01 -17.52
N ASP A 86 26.08 -27.27 -16.42
CA ASP A 86 25.52 -27.21 -15.06
C ASP A 86 25.06 -25.78 -14.69
N LEU A 87 25.89 -24.78 -15.02
CA LEU A 87 25.55 -23.37 -14.76
C LEU A 87 24.38 -22.91 -15.64
N ALA A 88 24.35 -23.30 -16.90
CA ALA A 88 23.22 -23.04 -17.79
C ALA A 88 21.94 -23.70 -17.27
N GLY A 89 22.03 -24.93 -16.75
CA GLY A 89 20.92 -25.62 -16.10
C GLY A 89 20.38 -24.85 -14.88
N ALA A 90 21.27 -24.40 -13.99
CA ALA A 90 20.90 -23.63 -12.81
C ALA A 90 20.23 -22.28 -13.18
N ILE A 91 20.80 -21.55 -14.13
CA ILE A 91 20.27 -20.25 -14.60
C ILE A 91 18.89 -20.41 -15.24
N ASN A 92 18.66 -21.47 -16.02
CA ASN A 92 17.36 -21.75 -16.64
C ASN A 92 16.32 -22.24 -15.62
N GLY A 93 16.75 -22.89 -14.54
CA GLY A 93 15.88 -23.45 -13.51
C GLY A 93 15.37 -22.43 -12.48
N THR A 94 16.10 -21.35 -12.22
CA THR A 94 15.74 -20.41 -11.14
C THR A 94 14.54 -19.52 -11.47
N LEU A 95 13.62 -19.37 -10.52
CA LEU A 95 12.47 -18.45 -10.61
C LEU A 95 12.68 -17.17 -9.79
N SER A 96 13.86 -16.99 -9.21
CA SER A 96 14.19 -15.87 -8.33
C SER A 96 15.17 -14.92 -9.01
N LYS A 97 14.82 -13.64 -9.10
CA LYS A 97 15.75 -12.60 -9.57
C LYS A 97 17.02 -12.53 -8.72
N THR A 98 16.91 -12.79 -7.41
CA THR A 98 18.05 -12.80 -6.48
C THR A 98 19.00 -13.95 -6.78
N GLU A 99 18.49 -15.18 -6.86
CA GLU A 99 19.31 -16.36 -7.16
C GLU A 99 19.94 -16.25 -8.56
N LEU A 100 19.21 -15.69 -9.52
CA LEU A 100 19.74 -15.40 -10.85
C LEU A 100 20.93 -14.42 -10.80
N GLU A 101 20.86 -13.37 -9.98
CA GLU A 101 22.00 -12.45 -9.79
C GLU A 101 23.15 -13.11 -9.03
N ASP A 102 22.87 -13.95 -8.02
CA ASP A 102 23.89 -14.70 -7.27
C ASP A 102 24.73 -15.60 -8.21
N LEU A 103 24.07 -16.35 -9.09
CA LEU A 103 24.72 -17.19 -10.11
C LEU A 103 25.56 -16.36 -11.09
N TYR A 104 25.23 -15.08 -11.27
CA TYR A 104 25.93 -14.16 -12.15
C TYR A 104 27.11 -13.43 -11.46
N LEU A 105 27.14 -13.34 -10.12
CA LEU A 105 28.15 -12.57 -9.38
C LEU A 105 29.61 -12.83 -9.80
N PRO A 106 30.06 -14.09 -10.00
CA PRO A 106 31.44 -14.38 -10.41
C PRO A 106 31.82 -13.85 -11.79
N TYR A 107 30.83 -13.65 -12.65
CA TYR A 107 30.98 -13.30 -14.07
C TYR A 107 30.61 -11.84 -14.35
N LYS A 108 30.04 -11.15 -13.36
CA LYS A 108 29.66 -9.75 -13.47
C LYS A 108 30.92 -8.89 -13.67
N PRO A 109 30.97 -7.98 -14.66
CA PRO A 109 32.11 -7.08 -14.82
C PRO A 109 32.32 -6.24 -13.56
N LYS A 110 33.54 -6.26 -13.01
CA LYS A 110 33.89 -5.57 -11.76
C LYS A 110 34.85 -4.41 -12.00
N ARG A 111 34.75 -3.39 -11.14
CA ARG A 111 35.83 -2.42 -10.95
C ARG A 111 37.04 -3.14 -10.36
N ARG A 112 38.25 -2.60 -10.57
CA ARG A 112 39.50 -3.13 -10.03
C ARG A 112 39.45 -3.22 -8.49
N THR A 113 39.13 -4.40 -7.94
CA THR A 113 38.99 -4.66 -6.50
C THR A 113 40.34 -4.93 -5.84
N ARG A 114 40.38 -4.98 -4.50
CA ARG A 114 41.60 -5.38 -3.76
C ARG A 114 42.01 -6.81 -4.11
N GLY A 115 41.05 -7.72 -4.29
CA GLY A 115 41.32 -9.08 -4.77
C GLY A 115 41.91 -9.10 -6.17
N GLN A 116 41.34 -8.34 -7.11
CA GLN A 116 41.86 -8.25 -8.48
C GLN A 116 43.27 -7.65 -8.54
N ILE A 117 43.55 -6.61 -7.73
CA ILE A 117 44.90 -6.04 -7.60
C ILE A 117 45.88 -7.09 -7.08
N ALA A 118 45.47 -7.90 -6.09
CA ALA A 118 46.29 -8.98 -5.56
C ALA A 118 46.55 -10.09 -6.59
N ILE A 119 45.55 -10.45 -7.42
CA ILE A 119 45.72 -11.39 -8.53
C ILE A 119 46.71 -10.84 -9.55
N GLU A 120 46.58 -9.58 -9.96
CA GLU A 120 47.49 -8.90 -10.89
C GLU A 120 48.93 -8.78 -10.33
N ALA A 121 49.06 -8.66 -8.99
CA ALA A 121 50.34 -8.68 -8.30
C ALA A 121 50.96 -10.09 -8.18
N GLY A 122 50.23 -11.15 -8.61
CA GLY A 122 50.70 -12.53 -8.58
C GLY A 122 50.51 -13.24 -7.24
N LEU A 123 49.58 -12.80 -6.40
CA LEU A 123 49.32 -13.37 -5.06
C LEU A 123 48.31 -14.53 -5.05
N GLU A 124 47.72 -14.89 -6.19
CA GLU A 124 46.77 -16.00 -6.28
C GLU A 124 47.39 -17.36 -5.88
N PRO A 125 48.62 -17.72 -6.32
CA PRO A 125 49.26 -18.95 -5.87
C PRO A 125 49.49 -18.99 -4.34
N LEU A 126 49.78 -17.85 -3.71
CA LEU A 126 49.91 -17.76 -2.25
C LEU A 126 48.57 -18.07 -1.56
N ALA A 127 47.48 -17.50 -2.08
CA ALA A 127 46.13 -17.75 -1.57
C ALA A 127 45.76 -19.24 -1.68
N ASP A 128 46.04 -19.87 -2.83
CA ASP A 128 45.70 -21.28 -3.08
C ASP A 128 46.54 -22.23 -2.24
N VAL A 129 47.85 -22.00 -2.10
CA VAL A 129 48.73 -22.83 -1.24
C VAL A 129 48.30 -22.73 0.22
N LEU A 130 48.14 -21.51 0.74
CA LEU A 130 47.76 -21.33 2.14
C LEU A 130 46.34 -21.81 2.44
N TRP A 131 45.45 -21.90 1.45
CA TRP A 131 44.10 -22.46 1.62
C TRP A 131 44.02 -23.98 1.50
N ASN A 132 44.80 -24.60 0.60
CA ASN A 132 44.73 -26.04 0.34
C ASN A 132 45.72 -26.85 1.19
N GLU A 133 46.86 -26.26 1.60
CA GLU A 133 47.95 -26.97 2.27
C GLU A 133 48.25 -26.40 3.68
N PRO A 134 47.50 -26.81 4.72
CA PRO A 134 47.49 -26.12 6.02
C PRO A 134 48.80 -26.20 6.81
N THR A 135 49.68 -27.11 6.40
CA THR A 135 50.98 -27.35 7.01
C THR A 135 52.00 -26.25 6.71
N HIS A 136 51.76 -25.41 5.70
CA HIS A 136 52.64 -24.30 5.37
C HIS A 136 52.50 -23.14 6.36
N ASP A 137 53.63 -22.56 6.75
CA ASP A 137 53.65 -21.36 7.59
C ASP A 137 53.31 -20.12 6.73
N PRO A 138 52.27 -19.34 7.08
CA PRO A 138 51.84 -18.19 6.28
C PRO A 138 52.93 -17.14 6.04
N GLU A 139 53.72 -16.81 7.05
CA GLU A 139 54.75 -15.76 6.94
C GLU A 139 55.90 -16.21 6.03
N GLN A 140 56.33 -17.49 6.15
CA GLN A 140 57.38 -18.04 5.30
C GLN A 140 56.98 -18.12 3.83
N GLU A 141 55.76 -18.60 3.53
CA GLU A 141 55.30 -18.62 2.15
C GLU A 141 55.08 -17.20 1.60
N ALA A 142 54.51 -16.30 2.39
CA ALA A 142 54.29 -14.91 1.98
C ALA A 142 55.58 -14.16 1.64
N ALA A 143 56.70 -14.47 2.30
CA ALA A 143 58.00 -13.86 2.01
C ALA A 143 58.45 -14.04 0.54
N ARG A 144 58.00 -15.11 -0.12
CA ARG A 144 58.31 -15.42 -1.52
C ARG A 144 57.56 -14.54 -2.52
N PHE A 145 56.54 -13.84 -2.06
CA PHE A 145 55.66 -13.00 -2.88
C PHE A 145 55.80 -11.50 -2.57
N VAL A 146 56.76 -11.11 -1.72
CA VAL A 146 57.05 -9.70 -1.44
C VAL A 146 57.73 -9.08 -2.67
N ASP A 147 57.07 -8.08 -3.24
CA ASP A 147 57.48 -7.41 -4.46
C ASP A 147 56.95 -5.97 -4.43
N ALA A 148 57.81 -5.04 -3.99
CA ALA A 148 57.45 -3.64 -3.81
C ALA A 148 57.03 -2.97 -5.13
N ASP A 149 57.59 -3.41 -6.26
CA ASP A 149 57.28 -2.88 -7.60
C ASP A 149 55.87 -3.26 -8.05
N LYS A 150 55.33 -4.38 -7.53
CA LYS A 150 53.93 -4.80 -7.70
C LYS A 150 53.00 -4.29 -6.60
N GLY A 151 53.49 -3.42 -5.70
CA GLY A 151 52.72 -2.86 -4.59
C GLY A 151 52.58 -3.78 -3.38
N VAL A 152 53.40 -4.83 -3.27
CA VAL A 152 53.43 -5.77 -2.14
C VAL A 152 54.66 -5.48 -1.28
N ALA A 153 54.53 -4.57 -0.31
CA ALA A 153 55.66 -4.03 0.43
C ALA A 153 56.29 -4.97 1.46
N ASP A 154 55.49 -5.87 2.05
CA ASP A 154 55.89 -6.78 3.12
C ASP A 154 55.03 -8.06 3.13
N THR A 155 55.37 -9.03 3.99
CA THR A 155 54.63 -10.30 4.12
C THR A 155 53.19 -10.07 4.53
N LYS A 156 52.92 -9.05 5.35
CA LYS A 156 51.57 -8.66 5.76
C LYS A 156 50.73 -8.22 4.56
N ALA A 157 51.27 -7.39 3.67
CA ALA A 157 50.61 -6.97 2.45
C ALA A 157 50.32 -8.15 1.52
N ALA A 158 51.25 -9.11 1.42
CA ALA A 158 51.04 -10.35 0.66
C ALA A 158 49.90 -11.20 1.25
N LEU A 159 49.89 -11.40 2.57
CA LEU A 159 48.86 -12.17 3.28
C LEU A 159 47.48 -11.48 3.26
N ASP A 160 47.44 -10.14 3.33
CA ASP A 160 46.20 -9.38 3.20
C ASP A 160 45.68 -9.45 1.75
N GLY A 161 46.55 -9.34 0.75
CA GLY A 161 46.20 -9.53 -0.66
C GLY A 161 45.62 -10.93 -0.93
N ALA A 162 46.32 -11.98 -0.49
CA ALA A 162 45.84 -13.36 -0.58
C ALA A 162 44.49 -13.57 0.15
N ARG A 163 44.28 -12.90 1.30
CA ARG A 163 43.00 -12.91 2.02
C ARG A 163 41.88 -12.29 1.18
N TYR A 164 42.11 -11.15 0.55
CA TYR A 164 41.10 -10.52 -0.32
C TYR A 164 40.69 -11.39 -1.50
N ILE A 165 41.63 -12.14 -2.09
CA ILE A 165 41.34 -13.10 -3.17
C ILE A 165 40.32 -14.14 -2.69
N LEU A 166 40.59 -14.78 -1.55
CA LEU A 166 39.71 -15.81 -0.99
C LEU A 166 38.37 -15.23 -0.51
N MET A 167 38.38 -14.07 0.14
CA MET A 167 37.16 -13.39 0.58
C MET A 167 36.21 -13.10 -0.59
N GLU A 168 36.74 -12.65 -1.72
CA GLU A 168 35.94 -12.39 -2.93
C GLU A 168 35.45 -13.69 -3.57
N ARG A 169 36.32 -14.71 -3.66
CA ARG A 169 35.95 -16.04 -4.17
C ARG A 169 34.80 -16.66 -3.38
N PHE A 170 34.84 -16.58 -2.05
CA PHE A 170 33.81 -17.17 -1.17
C PHE A 170 32.54 -16.32 -1.13
N ALA A 171 32.65 -14.99 -1.12
CA ALA A 171 31.48 -14.11 -1.06
C ALA A 171 30.63 -14.11 -2.35
N GLU A 172 31.10 -14.75 -3.41
CA GLU A 172 30.41 -14.88 -4.70
C GLU A 172 29.93 -16.31 -4.97
N ASP A 173 30.10 -17.22 -4.01
CA ASP A 173 29.54 -18.57 -4.10
C ASP A 173 28.02 -18.51 -3.85
N ALA A 174 27.25 -18.74 -4.91
CA ALA A 174 25.79 -18.67 -4.87
C ALA A 174 25.17 -19.67 -3.87
N ALA A 175 25.74 -20.87 -3.73
CA ALA A 175 25.23 -21.88 -2.82
C ALA A 175 25.57 -21.55 -1.36
N LEU A 176 26.68 -20.86 -1.09
CA LEU A 176 27.00 -20.32 0.23
C LEU A 176 26.06 -19.17 0.58
N LEU A 177 25.89 -18.20 -0.32
CA LEU A 177 24.98 -17.07 -0.11
C LEU A 177 23.56 -17.55 0.18
N ALA A 178 23.05 -18.53 -0.59
CA ALA A 178 21.74 -19.11 -0.35
C ALA A 178 21.60 -19.73 1.05
N LYS A 179 22.60 -20.48 1.54
CA LYS A 179 22.59 -21.08 2.88
C LYS A 179 22.60 -20.02 3.98
N VAL A 180 23.46 -19.01 3.86
CA VAL A 180 23.58 -17.95 4.88
C VAL A 180 22.33 -17.07 4.86
N ARG A 181 21.80 -16.74 3.68
CA ARG A 181 20.54 -16.00 3.52
C ARG A 181 19.36 -16.71 4.18
N ASP A 182 19.20 -18.01 3.94
CA ASP A 182 18.13 -18.81 4.57
C ASP A 182 18.25 -18.83 6.10
N TYR A 183 19.48 -18.98 6.61
CA TYR A 183 19.73 -18.89 8.05
C TYR A 183 19.36 -17.52 8.62
N LEU A 184 19.84 -16.43 8.00
CA LEU A 184 19.59 -15.07 8.46
C LEU A 184 18.12 -14.72 8.39
N TRP A 185 17.41 -15.09 7.33
CA TRP A 185 15.98 -14.86 7.23
C TRP A 185 15.21 -15.50 8.39
N LYS A 186 15.58 -16.74 8.76
CA LYS A 186 14.89 -17.49 9.82
C LYS A 186 15.26 -17.04 11.23
N ASN A 187 16.50 -16.60 11.46
CA ASN A 187 17.04 -16.44 12.81
C ASN A 187 17.49 -15.02 13.15
N ALA A 188 17.80 -14.17 12.17
CA ALA A 188 18.35 -12.86 12.46
C ALA A 188 17.29 -11.87 12.94
N HIS A 189 17.72 -10.92 13.78
CA HIS A 189 16.91 -9.80 14.22
C HIS A 189 17.33 -8.51 13.50
N LEU A 190 16.37 -7.73 13.03
CA LEU A 190 16.62 -6.33 12.68
C LEU A 190 16.72 -5.54 13.98
N VAL A 191 17.80 -4.77 14.13
CA VAL A 191 18.06 -3.93 15.31
C VAL A 191 17.95 -2.46 14.89
N SER A 192 17.17 -1.70 15.64
CA SER A 192 17.00 -0.26 15.52
C SER A 192 17.54 0.45 16.77
N ALA A 193 18.44 1.39 16.55
CA ALA A 193 19.02 2.22 17.60
C ALA A 193 18.92 3.71 17.24
N VAL A 194 18.68 4.58 18.23
CA VAL A 194 18.74 6.03 18.03
C VAL A 194 20.19 6.48 17.80
N VAL A 195 20.38 7.41 16.87
CA VAL A 195 21.67 8.08 16.70
C VAL A 195 21.88 9.02 17.88
N SER A 196 23.01 8.87 18.57
CA SER A 196 23.32 9.65 19.77
C SER A 196 23.20 11.16 19.52
N GLY A 197 22.44 11.86 20.38
CA GLY A 197 22.18 13.30 20.27
C GLY A 197 20.93 13.68 19.48
N LYS A 198 20.17 12.71 18.95
CA LYS A 198 18.92 12.93 18.19
C LYS A 198 17.65 12.48 18.93
N GLU A 199 17.73 12.24 20.22
CA GLU A 199 16.63 11.69 21.03
C GLU A 199 15.42 12.64 21.12
N GLU A 200 15.65 13.95 21.21
CA GLU A 200 14.58 14.95 21.25
C GLU A 200 13.97 15.19 19.86
N GLU A 201 14.80 15.35 18.82
CA GLU A 201 14.38 15.50 17.42
C GLU A 201 13.55 14.28 16.97
N GLY A 202 13.99 13.10 17.40
CA GLY A 202 13.42 11.80 17.05
C GLY A 202 12.22 11.37 17.88
N ALA A 203 11.60 12.22 18.70
CA ALA A 203 10.57 11.82 19.68
C ALA A 203 9.42 10.97 19.09
N LYS A 204 9.07 11.19 17.81
CA LYS A 204 8.07 10.40 17.07
C LYS A 204 8.47 8.93 16.82
N PHE A 205 9.76 8.61 16.87
CA PHE A 205 10.34 7.28 16.70
C PHE A 205 10.77 6.64 18.02
N ARG A 206 10.35 7.19 19.17
CA ARG A 206 10.79 6.72 20.50
C ARG A 206 10.59 5.22 20.71
N ASP A 207 9.51 4.66 20.19
CA ASP A 207 9.20 3.23 20.28
C ASP A 207 10.27 2.36 19.56
N TYR A 208 11.15 2.95 18.75
CA TYR A 208 12.21 2.30 17.96
C TYR A 208 13.64 2.72 18.35
N PHE A 209 13.83 3.47 19.45
CA PHE A 209 15.16 3.93 19.87
C PHE A 209 16.09 2.82 20.37
N ALA A 210 15.52 1.74 20.90
CA ALA A 210 16.22 0.54 21.34
C ALA A 210 15.31 -0.66 21.10
N HIS A 211 15.10 -1.00 19.83
CA HIS A 211 14.15 -2.02 19.40
C HIS A 211 14.84 -3.09 18.57
N HIS A 212 14.41 -4.34 18.73
CA HIS A 212 14.85 -5.43 17.89
C HIS A 212 13.72 -6.44 17.69
N GLU A 213 13.64 -7.04 16.51
CA GLU A 213 12.65 -8.07 16.21
C GLU A 213 13.10 -8.97 15.05
N ALA A 214 12.56 -10.19 14.99
CA ALA A 214 12.89 -11.17 13.96
C ALA A 214 12.55 -10.67 12.55
N ILE A 215 13.54 -10.71 11.65
CA ILE A 215 13.44 -10.11 10.30
C ILE A 215 12.31 -10.72 9.46
N ALA A 216 12.10 -12.03 9.56
CA ALA A 216 11.06 -12.73 8.80
C ALA A 216 9.63 -12.29 9.17
N THR A 217 9.38 -11.78 10.38
CA THR A 217 8.02 -11.53 10.88
C THR A 217 7.73 -10.06 11.18
N ILE A 218 8.62 -9.14 10.80
CA ILE A 218 8.43 -7.71 11.02
C ILE A 218 7.18 -7.22 10.26
N PRO A 219 6.19 -6.62 10.96
CA PRO A 219 5.02 -6.03 10.34
C PRO A 219 5.37 -4.81 9.46
N SER A 220 4.64 -4.65 8.35
CA SER A 220 4.88 -3.55 7.39
C SER A 220 5.01 -2.17 8.04
N HIS A 221 4.06 -1.76 8.87
CA HIS A 221 4.06 -0.43 9.48
C HIS A 221 5.27 -0.15 10.38
N ARG A 222 5.79 -1.16 11.09
CA ARG A 222 7.01 -1.01 11.91
C ARG A 222 8.25 -0.93 11.06
N ALA A 223 8.35 -1.78 10.03
CA ALA A 223 9.43 -1.73 9.05
C ALA A 223 9.52 -0.35 8.39
N LEU A 224 8.41 0.17 7.86
CA LEU A 224 8.34 1.49 7.23
C LEU A 224 8.70 2.61 8.21
N ALA A 225 8.22 2.56 9.46
CA ALA A 225 8.58 3.54 10.48
C ALA A 225 10.09 3.53 10.78
N MET A 226 10.70 2.35 10.92
CA MET A 226 12.14 2.19 11.12
C MET A 226 12.95 2.69 9.92
N PHE A 227 12.56 2.34 8.69
CA PHE A 227 13.22 2.82 7.47
C PHE A 227 13.09 4.34 7.30
N ARG A 228 11.94 4.91 7.64
CA ARG A 228 11.75 6.37 7.64
C ARG A 228 12.67 7.03 8.66
N GLY A 229 12.74 6.51 9.89
CA GLY A 229 13.65 7.04 10.90
C GLY A 229 15.13 6.95 10.47
N ARG A 230 15.51 5.90 9.74
CA ARG A 230 16.83 5.78 9.10
C ARG A 230 17.05 6.83 8.01
N ASN A 231 16.09 7.05 7.13
CA ASN A 231 16.19 8.02 6.03
C ASN A 231 16.22 9.47 6.53
N GLU A 232 15.52 9.76 7.62
CA GLU A 232 15.60 11.06 8.34
C GLU A 232 16.90 11.18 9.18
N GLY A 233 17.73 10.13 9.21
CA GLY A 233 19.00 10.11 9.93
C GLY A 233 18.86 10.10 11.45
N ILE A 234 17.70 9.72 11.99
CA ILE A 234 17.41 9.62 13.43
C ILE A 234 17.76 8.22 13.97
N LEU A 235 17.50 7.18 13.18
CA LEU A 235 17.74 5.78 13.55
C LEU A 235 18.89 5.18 12.74
N GLN A 236 19.60 4.25 13.35
CA GLN A 236 20.52 3.33 12.69
C GLN A 236 19.90 1.93 12.70
N LEU A 237 19.89 1.28 11.53
CA LEU A 237 19.43 -0.10 11.39
C LEU A 237 20.62 -1.01 11.10
N SER A 238 20.63 -2.19 11.71
CA SER A 238 21.62 -3.24 11.49
C SER A 238 20.98 -4.62 11.65
N LEU A 239 21.63 -5.65 11.11
CA LEU A 239 21.19 -7.04 11.25
C LEU A 239 22.02 -7.76 12.32
N ASN A 240 21.35 -8.24 13.37
CA ASN A 240 21.97 -9.15 14.33
C ASN A 240 21.75 -10.60 13.89
N ALA A 241 22.80 -11.25 13.41
CA ALA A 241 22.79 -12.63 12.95
C ALA A 241 22.69 -13.67 14.08
N ASP A 242 23.03 -13.30 15.31
CA ASP A 242 23.09 -14.20 16.46
C ASP A 242 22.32 -13.59 17.67
N PRO A 243 20.99 -13.39 17.57
CA PRO A 243 20.21 -12.67 18.59
C PRO A 243 20.05 -13.39 19.93
N GLN A 244 20.55 -14.61 20.03
CA GLN A 244 20.63 -15.39 21.26
C GLN A 244 21.75 -14.91 22.21
N PHE A 245 22.64 -14.03 21.74
CA PHE A 245 23.69 -13.41 22.55
C PHE A 245 23.42 -11.90 22.72
N ASP A 246 23.60 -11.39 23.93
CA ASP A 246 23.45 -9.95 24.23
C ASP A 246 24.55 -9.11 23.58
N GLU A 247 25.75 -9.67 23.46
CA GLU A 247 26.90 -9.08 22.78
C GLU A 247 27.30 -9.93 21.56
N PRO A 248 27.84 -9.32 20.48
CA PRO A 248 28.30 -10.08 19.33
C PRO A 248 29.30 -11.17 19.73
N PRO A 249 29.02 -12.45 19.44
CA PRO A 249 29.91 -13.53 19.82
C PRO A 249 31.25 -13.39 19.10
N ARG A 250 32.31 -13.97 19.71
CA ARG A 250 33.64 -14.04 19.11
C ARG A 250 33.60 -14.76 17.75
N GLU A 251 32.78 -15.78 17.64
CA GLU A 251 32.53 -16.53 16.41
C GLU A 251 31.02 -16.58 16.16
N SER A 252 30.57 -16.01 15.03
CA SER A 252 29.16 -16.09 14.61
C SER A 252 28.83 -17.49 14.12
N TYR A 253 27.56 -17.92 14.26
CA TYR A 253 27.12 -19.15 13.61
C TYR A 253 27.27 -19.10 12.08
N CYS A 254 27.18 -17.91 11.48
CA CYS A 254 27.42 -17.73 10.05
C CYS A 254 28.87 -18.05 9.64
N GLU A 255 29.85 -17.82 10.53
CA GLU A 255 31.24 -18.23 10.29
C GLU A 255 31.34 -19.77 10.26
N GLN A 256 30.59 -20.48 11.11
CA GLN A 256 30.50 -21.94 11.09
C GLN A 256 29.83 -22.47 9.81
N LEU A 257 28.80 -21.79 9.30
CA LEU A 257 28.18 -22.13 8.02
C LEU A 257 29.18 -22.01 6.86
N ILE A 258 30.00 -20.97 6.84
CA ILE A 258 31.06 -20.79 5.84
C ILE A 258 32.10 -21.92 5.95
N ILE A 259 32.57 -22.24 7.16
CA ILE A 259 33.52 -23.34 7.40
C ILE A 259 32.97 -24.67 6.86
N ASN A 260 31.71 -24.99 7.20
CA ASN A 260 31.05 -26.22 6.79
C ASN A 260 30.84 -26.27 5.27
N HIS A 261 30.42 -25.16 4.66
CA HIS A 261 30.23 -25.09 3.21
C HIS A 261 31.55 -25.32 2.46
N LEU A 262 32.63 -24.70 2.93
CA LEU A 262 33.96 -24.81 2.33
C LEU A 262 34.67 -26.13 2.69
N ASN A 263 34.03 -27.02 3.46
CA ASN A 263 34.60 -28.25 4.00
C ASN A 263 35.95 -28.02 4.73
N LEU A 264 36.09 -26.87 5.39
CA LEU A 264 37.33 -26.46 6.01
C LEU A 264 37.58 -27.24 7.30
N ARG A 265 38.69 -27.98 7.35
CA ARG A 265 39.16 -28.68 8.55
C ARG A 265 40.21 -27.84 9.26
N LEU A 266 39.97 -27.54 10.53
CA LEU A 266 40.89 -26.76 11.37
C LEU A 266 41.40 -27.65 12.51
N ASN A 267 42.62 -28.16 12.36
CA ASN A 267 43.28 -29.10 13.27
C ASN A 267 44.52 -28.50 13.97
N ASN A 268 44.58 -27.16 14.04
CA ASN A 268 45.69 -26.37 14.59
C ASN A 268 46.98 -26.48 13.76
N ALA A 269 46.86 -26.65 12.46
CA ALA A 269 47.99 -26.55 11.54
C ALA A 269 48.47 -25.09 11.41
N PRO A 270 49.73 -24.85 10.97
CA PRO A 270 50.33 -23.52 10.89
C PRO A 270 49.47 -22.45 10.20
N ALA A 271 48.78 -22.77 9.10
CA ALA A 271 47.93 -21.82 8.40
C ALA A 271 46.53 -21.61 9.00
N ASP A 272 46.10 -22.41 9.99
CA ASP A 272 44.70 -22.41 10.46
C ASP A 272 44.28 -21.09 11.09
N SER A 273 45.19 -20.39 11.77
CA SER A 273 44.91 -19.06 12.34
C SER A 273 44.58 -18.05 11.24
N TRP A 274 45.35 -18.06 10.15
CA TRP A 274 45.12 -17.23 8.97
C TRP A 274 43.83 -17.64 8.23
N ARG A 275 43.56 -18.95 8.07
CA ARG A 275 42.31 -19.45 7.45
C ARG A 275 41.06 -19.05 8.25
N ARG A 276 41.11 -19.13 9.59
CA ARG A 276 40.02 -18.61 10.46
C ARG A 276 39.81 -17.12 10.25
N ALA A 277 40.90 -16.35 10.14
CA ALA A 277 40.80 -14.92 9.85
C ALA A 277 40.18 -14.65 8.47
N VAL A 278 40.52 -15.44 7.44
CA VAL A 278 39.89 -15.35 6.10
C VAL A 278 38.39 -15.57 6.20
N VAL A 279 37.93 -16.63 6.90
CA VAL A 279 36.50 -16.90 7.10
C VAL A 279 35.81 -15.74 7.83
N SER A 280 36.40 -15.27 8.93
CA SER A 280 35.81 -14.20 9.74
C SER A 280 35.68 -12.89 8.95
N TRP A 281 36.68 -12.57 8.14
CA TRP A 281 36.65 -11.40 7.26
C TRP A 281 35.66 -11.56 6.11
N THR A 282 35.57 -12.77 5.53
CA THR A 282 34.57 -13.10 4.50
C THR A 282 33.17 -12.85 5.03
N TRP A 283 32.88 -13.32 6.25
CA TRP A 283 31.62 -13.06 6.92
C TRP A 283 31.40 -11.56 7.17
N ARG A 284 32.27 -10.93 7.97
CA ARG A 284 32.01 -9.60 8.54
C ARG A 284 32.12 -8.44 7.53
N ILE A 285 32.97 -8.58 6.51
CA ILE A 285 33.29 -7.48 5.58
C ILE A 285 32.58 -7.64 4.24
N LYS A 286 32.24 -8.88 3.84
CA LYS A 286 31.61 -9.16 2.54
C LYS A 286 30.20 -9.71 2.70
N VAL A 287 30.05 -10.93 3.21
CA VAL A 287 28.77 -11.68 3.20
C VAL A 287 27.70 -10.98 4.05
N LEU A 288 28.02 -10.58 5.29
CA LEU A 288 27.08 -9.87 6.15
C LEU A 288 26.62 -8.54 5.54
N MET A 289 27.54 -7.71 5.03
CA MET A 289 27.21 -6.42 4.43
C MET A 289 26.33 -6.57 3.18
N HIS A 290 26.62 -7.59 2.36
CA HIS A 290 25.83 -7.90 1.19
C HIS A 290 24.42 -8.36 1.56
N LEU A 291 24.31 -9.36 2.44
CA LEU A 291 23.03 -9.95 2.85
C LEU A 291 22.21 -9.02 3.73
N GLU A 292 22.83 -8.17 4.55
CA GLU A 292 22.12 -7.13 5.30
C GLU A 292 21.39 -6.17 4.34
N THR A 293 22.09 -5.69 3.31
CA THR A 293 21.50 -4.80 2.31
C THR A 293 20.37 -5.50 1.56
N GLU A 294 20.58 -6.74 1.14
CA GLU A 294 19.61 -7.53 0.39
C GLU A 294 18.35 -7.86 1.23
N LEU A 295 18.53 -8.35 2.46
CA LEU A 295 17.43 -8.74 3.33
C LEU A 295 16.64 -7.52 3.84
N MET A 296 17.32 -6.40 4.15
CA MET A 296 16.62 -5.15 4.44
C MET A 296 15.83 -4.66 3.22
N GLY A 297 16.39 -4.79 2.01
CA GLY A 297 15.68 -4.51 0.77
C GLY A 297 14.42 -5.36 0.63
N THR A 298 14.52 -6.66 0.89
CA THR A 298 13.40 -7.61 0.87
C THR A 298 12.31 -7.26 1.89
N VAL A 299 12.69 -6.91 3.12
CA VAL A 299 11.74 -6.45 4.15
C VAL A 299 11.06 -5.17 3.72
N ARG A 300 11.81 -4.23 3.14
CA ARG A 300 11.26 -2.96 2.65
C ARG A 300 10.25 -3.21 1.53
N GLU A 301 10.61 -3.99 0.51
CA GLU A 301 9.73 -4.33 -0.62
C GLU A 301 8.44 -4.99 -0.12
N ARG A 302 8.54 -6.00 0.76
CA ARG A 302 7.36 -6.63 1.37
C ARG A 302 6.49 -5.63 2.13
N ALA A 303 7.11 -4.74 2.90
CA ALA A 303 6.40 -3.74 3.69
C ALA A 303 5.71 -2.70 2.81
N GLU A 304 6.37 -2.24 1.75
CA GLU A 304 5.82 -1.32 0.75
C GLU A 304 4.64 -1.97 0.01
N ASP A 305 4.78 -3.21 -0.46
CA ASP A 305 3.72 -3.94 -1.15
C ASP A 305 2.47 -4.10 -0.26
N GLU A 306 2.65 -4.49 1.01
CA GLU A 306 1.55 -4.59 1.98
C GLU A 306 0.86 -3.23 2.19
N ALA A 307 1.63 -2.16 2.39
CA ALA A 307 1.09 -0.82 2.59
C ALA A 307 0.37 -0.28 1.34
N ILE A 308 0.94 -0.49 0.16
CA ILE A 308 0.33 -0.11 -1.12
C ILE A 308 -0.98 -0.86 -1.35
N ASN A 309 -1.07 -2.13 -0.97
CA ASN A 309 -2.33 -2.87 -1.05
C ASN A 309 -3.40 -2.32 -0.10
N VAL A 310 -3.02 -1.85 1.09
CA VAL A 310 -3.93 -1.14 2.00
C VAL A 310 -4.40 0.18 1.38
N PHE A 311 -3.46 0.98 0.84
CA PHE A 311 -3.79 2.24 0.15
C PHE A 311 -4.74 2.02 -1.04
N ALA A 312 -4.54 0.94 -1.80
CA ALA A 312 -5.41 0.55 -2.90
C ALA A 312 -6.84 0.25 -2.43
N ARG A 313 -7.02 -0.47 -1.31
CA ARG A 313 -8.35 -0.74 -0.72
C ARG A 313 -9.02 0.54 -0.23
N ASN A 314 -8.29 1.40 0.45
CA ASN A 314 -8.82 2.69 0.93
C ASN A 314 -9.23 3.60 -0.23
N LEU A 315 -8.43 3.67 -1.30
CA LEU A 315 -8.78 4.44 -2.49
C LEU A 315 -10.03 3.85 -3.16
N HIS A 316 -10.11 2.53 -3.29
CA HIS A 316 -11.28 1.86 -3.84
C HIS A 316 -12.54 2.26 -3.07
N ASP A 317 -12.53 2.15 -1.74
CA ASP A 317 -13.67 2.51 -0.89
C ASP A 317 -14.05 3.99 -1.01
N LEU A 318 -13.05 4.88 -1.09
CA LEU A 318 -13.29 6.32 -1.27
C LEU A 318 -13.94 6.64 -2.63
N LEU A 319 -13.48 6.00 -3.71
CA LEU A 319 -14.03 6.18 -5.05
C LEU A 319 -15.43 5.56 -5.18
N MET A 320 -15.68 4.47 -4.45
CA MET A 320 -16.95 3.75 -4.44
C MET A 320 -17.92 4.27 -3.37
N ALA A 321 -17.58 5.38 -2.70
CA ALA A 321 -18.46 6.04 -1.76
C ALA A 321 -19.77 6.50 -2.43
N ALA A 322 -20.85 6.49 -1.65
CA ALA A 322 -22.17 6.84 -2.15
C ALA A 322 -22.22 8.28 -2.67
N PRO A 323 -22.66 8.52 -3.92
CA PRO A 323 -22.90 9.86 -4.42
C PRO A 323 -24.17 10.45 -3.80
N ALA A 324 -24.15 11.73 -3.40
CA ALA A 324 -25.36 12.41 -2.96
C ALA A 324 -26.31 12.77 -4.14
N GLY A 325 -25.80 12.70 -5.38
CA GLY A 325 -26.55 12.85 -6.61
C GLY A 325 -26.66 14.29 -7.11
N LEU A 326 -27.53 14.49 -8.09
CA LEU A 326 -27.74 15.75 -8.82
C LEU A 326 -28.53 16.77 -7.99
N ARG A 327 -27.93 17.24 -6.90
CA ARG A 327 -28.54 18.19 -5.93
C ARG A 327 -27.69 19.44 -5.81
N ALA A 328 -28.32 20.61 -5.77
CA ALA A 328 -27.59 21.88 -5.62
C ALA A 328 -26.82 21.89 -4.29
N THR A 329 -25.51 22.14 -4.35
CA THR A 329 -24.60 21.93 -3.23
C THR A 329 -23.73 23.16 -2.99
N MET A 330 -23.63 23.60 -1.74
CA MET A 330 -22.65 24.59 -1.30
C MET A 330 -21.45 23.89 -0.66
N GLY A 331 -20.26 24.13 -1.17
CA GLY A 331 -18.99 23.75 -0.54
C GLY A 331 -18.49 24.85 0.38
N LEU A 332 -18.23 24.50 1.62
CA LEU A 332 -17.54 25.30 2.62
C LEU A 332 -16.17 24.67 2.86
N ASP A 333 -15.11 25.34 2.41
CA ASP A 333 -13.73 24.98 2.71
C ASP A 333 -13.26 25.79 3.93
N PRO A 334 -13.18 25.17 5.13
CA PRO A 334 -12.94 25.86 6.37
C PRO A 334 -11.60 26.61 6.42
N GLY A 335 -11.53 27.60 7.32
CA GLY A 335 -10.30 28.33 7.56
C GLY A 335 -10.48 29.40 8.64
N LEU A 336 -9.43 29.60 9.43
CA LEU A 336 -9.41 30.61 10.49
C LEU A 336 -9.02 31.98 9.92
N ARG A 337 -7.71 32.25 9.87
CA ARG A 337 -7.16 33.55 9.46
C ARG A 337 -7.50 33.93 8.02
N THR A 338 -7.57 32.95 7.12
CA THR A 338 -7.86 33.15 5.69
C THR A 338 -9.36 33.14 5.37
N GLY A 339 -10.21 33.00 6.39
CA GLY A 339 -11.65 32.83 6.22
C GLY A 339 -12.05 31.44 5.69
N VAL A 340 -13.36 31.24 5.62
CA VAL A 340 -14.02 30.07 5.02
C VAL A 340 -14.33 30.41 3.57
N LYS A 341 -13.90 29.55 2.66
CA LYS A 341 -14.11 29.73 1.22
C LYS A 341 -15.42 29.05 0.83
N VAL A 342 -16.26 29.77 0.10
CA VAL A 342 -17.61 29.33 -0.26
C VAL A 342 -17.69 29.16 -1.77
N ALA A 343 -18.21 28.01 -2.20
CA ALA A 343 -18.57 27.77 -3.59
C ALA A 343 -19.96 27.15 -3.65
N VAL A 344 -20.81 27.61 -4.57
CA VAL A 344 -22.12 27.02 -4.82
C VAL A 344 -22.11 26.41 -6.21
N VAL A 345 -22.41 25.13 -6.28
CA VAL A 345 -22.61 24.40 -7.54
C VAL A 345 -24.08 24.01 -7.69
N ASP A 346 -24.60 24.09 -8.91
CA ASP A 346 -25.94 23.60 -9.20
C ASP A 346 -25.99 22.06 -9.25
N ALA A 347 -27.17 21.50 -9.52
CA ALA A 347 -27.38 20.05 -9.63
C ALA A 347 -26.49 19.36 -10.69
N THR A 348 -25.96 20.10 -11.66
CA THR A 348 -25.05 19.57 -12.69
C THR A 348 -23.57 19.67 -12.30
N GLY A 349 -23.27 20.30 -11.16
CA GLY A 349 -21.91 20.58 -10.71
C GLY A 349 -21.31 21.86 -11.32
N LYS A 350 -22.10 22.66 -12.04
CA LYS A 350 -21.65 23.96 -12.57
C LYS A 350 -21.52 24.96 -11.41
N LEU A 351 -20.40 25.66 -11.36
CA LEU A 351 -20.17 26.75 -10.41
C LEU A 351 -21.10 27.94 -10.72
N VAL A 352 -21.92 28.36 -9.75
CA VAL A 352 -22.91 29.43 -9.91
C VAL A 352 -22.69 30.62 -8.98
N ALA A 353 -21.97 30.45 -7.88
CA ALA A 353 -21.56 31.54 -7.00
C ALA A 353 -20.34 31.15 -6.16
N THR A 354 -19.61 32.16 -5.69
CA THR A 354 -18.49 32.01 -4.76
C THR A 354 -18.43 33.17 -3.79
N ASP A 355 -17.85 32.96 -2.61
CA ASP A 355 -17.57 34.02 -1.63
C ASP A 355 -16.38 33.63 -0.73
N THR A 356 -15.85 34.59 0.02
CA THR A 356 -14.93 34.33 1.14
C THR A 356 -15.48 35.02 2.38
N ILE A 357 -15.90 34.22 3.36
CA ILE A 357 -16.55 34.69 4.58
C ILE A 357 -15.63 34.52 5.78
N TYR A 358 -15.84 35.33 6.81
CA TYR A 358 -14.97 35.39 7.99
C TYR A 358 -15.74 35.11 9.29
N PRO A 359 -16.38 33.93 9.44
CA PRO A 359 -17.21 33.64 10.60
C PRO A 359 -16.41 33.59 11.91
N HIS A 360 -15.12 33.20 11.84
CA HIS A 360 -14.28 32.91 13.00
C HIS A 360 -13.42 34.09 13.48
N THR A 361 -13.48 35.24 12.80
CA THR A 361 -12.68 36.43 13.11
C THR A 361 -13.56 37.65 13.38
N GLY A 362 -14.71 37.45 14.05
CA GLY A 362 -15.61 38.52 14.48
C GLY A 362 -16.60 39.04 13.44
N GLN A 363 -16.68 38.44 12.23
CA GLN A 363 -17.65 38.81 11.19
C GLN A 363 -18.79 37.77 11.02
N ALA A 364 -19.07 36.99 12.05
CA ALA A 364 -20.07 35.91 12.03
C ALA A 364 -21.45 36.35 11.51
N ALA A 365 -21.98 37.49 11.98
CA ALA A 365 -23.30 37.96 11.54
C ALA A 365 -23.34 38.31 10.03
N LYS A 366 -22.29 38.93 9.50
CA LYS A 366 -22.17 39.24 8.07
C LYS A 366 -22.03 37.97 7.24
N ALA A 367 -21.21 37.03 7.71
CA ALA A 367 -21.05 35.72 7.09
C ALA A 367 -22.38 34.94 7.05
N ALA A 368 -23.16 34.99 8.13
CA ALA A 368 -24.44 34.28 8.24
C ALA A 368 -25.46 34.77 7.20
N VAL A 369 -25.60 36.09 7.05
CA VAL A 369 -26.47 36.71 6.04
C VAL A 369 -26.04 36.31 4.62
N ALA A 370 -24.72 36.30 4.34
CA ALA A 370 -24.21 35.92 3.02
C ALA A 370 -24.51 34.45 2.69
N VAL A 371 -24.26 33.52 3.61
CA VAL A 371 -24.53 32.09 3.43
C VAL A 371 -26.03 31.84 3.23
N ALA A 372 -26.88 32.45 4.05
CA ALA A 372 -28.33 32.31 3.92
C ALA A 372 -28.83 32.82 2.56
N ALA A 373 -28.36 33.99 2.12
CA ALA A 373 -28.73 34.56 0.83
C ALA A 373 -28.31 33.67 -0.35
N LEU A 374 -27.12 33.07 -0.29
CA LEU A 374 -26.65 32.13 -1.31
C LEU A 374 -27.47 30.83 -1.30
N CYS A 375 -27.82 30.30 -0.13
CA CYS A 375 -28.66 29.11 -0.01
C CYS A 375 -30.04 29.34 -0.64
N GLU A 376 -30.71 30.44 -0.29
CA GLU A 376 -32.03 30.77 -0.83
C GLU A 376 -31.98 31.07 -2.33
N LYS A 377 -31.01 31.86 -2.80
CA LYS A 377 -30.90 32.27 -4.21
C LYS A 377 -30.68 31.08 -5.14
N HIS A 378 -29.91 30.09 -4.71
CA HIS A 378 -29.51 28.96 -5.54
C HIS A 378 -30.23 27.65 -5.17
N ASN A 379 -31.25 27.70 -4.29
CA ASN A 379 -31.99 26.54 -3.80
C ASN A 379 -31.06 25.42 -3.33
N VAL A 380 -30.06 25.78 -2.51
CA VAL A 380 -29.07 24.81 -2.03
C VAL A 380 -29.78 23.76 -1.17
N GLU A 381 -29.57 22.49 -1.50
CA GLU A 381 -30.12 21.35 -0.79
C GLU A 381 -29.11 20.69 0.13
N LEU A 382 -27.82 20.82 -0.18
CA LEU A 382 -26.71 20.20 0.52
C LEU A 382 -25.62 21.22 0.85
N VAL A 383 -25.01 21.10 2.02
CA VAL A 383 -23.83 21.87 2.40
C VAL A 383 -22.69 20.90 2.72
N ALA A 384 -21.72 20.82 1.83
CA ALA A 384 -20.50 20.05 2.00
C ALA A 384 -19.48 20.87 2.79
N ILE A 385 -19.04 20.38 3.95
CA ILE A 385 -18.05 21.04 4.79
C ILE A 385 -16.78 20.20 4.79
N GLY A 386 -15.65 20.78 4.38
CA GLY A 386 -14.34 20.11 4.45
C GLY A 386 -13.99 19.70 5.87
N ASN A 387 -13.36 18.54 6.05
CA ASN A 387 -12.99 18.02 7.38
C ASN A 387 -11.65 18.54 7.94
N GLY A 388 -11.04 19.55 7.32
CA GLY A 388 -9.77 20.12 7.78
C GLY A 388 -9.85 21.09 8.94
N THR A 389 -8.91 22.04 8.94
CA THR A 389 -8.74 23.01 10.03
C THR A 389 -9.95 23.94 10.13
N ALA A 390 -10.54 24.04 11.32
CA ALA A 390 -11.75 24.81 11.61
C ALA A 390 -13.07 24.26 11.04
N SER A 391 -13.10 22.97 10.69
CA SER A 391 -14.30 22.29 10.19
C SER A 391 -15.45 22.31 11.20
N ARG A 392 -15.17 22.12 12.49
CA ARG A 392 -16.17 22.12 13.58
C ARG A 392 -16.74 23.51 13.83
N GLU A 393 -15.90 24.53 13.88
CA GLU A 393 -16.34 25.92 14.02
C GLU A 393 -17.22 26.32 12.85
N THR A 394 -16.89 25.86 11.64
CA THR A 394 -17.66 26.11 10.41
C THR A 394 -18.99 25.34 10.42
N GLU A 395 -18.99 24.09 10.89
CA GLU A 395 -20.20 23.29 11.10
C GLU A 395 -21.16 23.95 12.10
N ARG A 396 -20.65 24.38 13.26
CA ARG A 396 -21.42 25.10 14.28
C ARG A 396 -21.98 26.40 13.73
N PHE A 397 -21.14 27.17 13.04
CA PHE A 397 -21.55 28.39 12.37
C PHE A 397 -22.73 28.12 11.40
N PHE A 398 -22.64 27.07 10.58
CA PHE A 398 -23.74 26.74 9.66
C PHE A 398 -25.02 26.32 10.41
N LEU A 399 -24.92 25.55 11.49
CA LEU A 399 -26.08 25.23 12.33
C LEU A 399 -26.74 26.48 12.92
N ASP A 400 -25.94 27.46 13.34
CA ASP A 400 -26.46 28.74 13.84
C ASP A 400 -27.11 29.57 12.72
N VAL A 401 -26.59 29.49 11.49
CA VAL A 401 -27.27 30.04 10.29
C VAL A 401 -28.64 29.40 10.09
N GLN A 402 -28.76 28.07 10.21
CA GLN A 402 -30.06 27.39 10.06
C GLN A 402 -31.06 27.81 11.15
N LYS A 403 -30.60 28.00 12.40
CA LYS A 403 -31.45 28.51 13.49
C LYS A 403 -31.90 29.96 13.24
N GLN A 404 -31.01 30.81 12.75
CA GLN A 404 -31.29 32.22 12.49
C GLN A 404 -32.14 32.44 11.24
N PHE A 405 -31.98 31.61 10.21
CA PHE A 405 -32.64 31.71 8.91
C PHE A 405 -33.40 30.40 8.60
N PRO A 406 -34.66 30.23 9.08
CA PRO A 406 -35.40 28.98 8.96
C PRO A 406 -35.70 28.50 7.53
N LYS A 407 -35.52 29.35 6.52
CA LYS A 407 -35.62 28.97 5.09
C LYS A 407 -34.42 28.14 4.62
N VAL A 408 -33.29 28.20 5.33
CA VAL A 408 -32.09 27.41 5.03
C VAL A 408 -32.30 25.98 5.54
N THR A 409 -32.87 25.15 4.67
CA THR A 409 -33.19 23.74 4.96
C THR A 409 -32.14 22.76 4.48
N ALA A 410 -31.05 23.26 3.88
CA ALA A 410 -30.00 22.44 3.31
C ALA A 410 -29.39 21.49 4.36
N GLN A 411 -29.19 20.23 3.99
CA GLN A 411 -28.59 19.24 4.86
C GLN A 411 -27.07 19.38 4.84
N LYS A 412 -26.45 19.58 6.00
CA LYS A 412 -24.98 19.58 6.11
C LYS A 412 -24.40 18.17 6.01
N VAL A 413 -23.21 18.06 5.43
CA VAL A 413 -22.45 16.82 5.31
C VAL A 413 -20.97 17.15 5.47
N ILE A 414 -20.27 16.42 6.33
CA ILE A 414 -18.80 16.51 6.40
C ILE A 414 -18.20 15.68 5.27
N VAL A 415 -17.26 16.26 4.55
CA VAL A 415 -16.61 15.66 3.38
C VAL A 415 -15.10 15.72 3.58
N SER A 416 -14.41 14.65 3.20
CA SER A 416 -12.95 14.65 3.18
C SER A 416 -12.42 15.76 2.27
N GLU A 417 -11.48 16.57 2.74
CA GLU A 417 -10.76 17.54 1.92
C GLU A 417 -9.48 16.97 1.29
N ALA A 418 -9.20 15.67 1.48
CA ALA A 418 -7.98 15.02 0.99
C ALA A 418 -7.81 15.27 -0.52
N GLY A 419 -6.66 15.82 -0.91
CA GLY A 419 -6.36 16.17 -2.30
C GLY A 419 -7.06 17.41 -2.87
N ALA A 420 -7.97 18.07 -2.14
CA ALA A 420 -8.61 19.30 -2.63
C ALA A 420 -7.61 20.45 -2.83
N SER A 421 -6.59 20.54 -1.96
CA SER A 421 -5.48 21.48 -2.12
C SER A 421 -4.64 21.16 -3.36
N VAL A 422 -4.30 19.89 -3.58
CA VAL A 422 -3.58 19.40 -4.78
C VAL A 422 -4.37 19.72 -6.04
N TYR A 423 -5.68 19.47 -6.05
CA TYR A 423 -6.56 19.85 -7.14
C TYR A 423 -6.51 21.35 -7.41
N SER A 424 -6.70 22.17 -6.37
CA SER A 424 -6.80 23.63 -6.51
C SER A 424 -5.58 24.27 -7.18
N ALA A 425 -4.39 23.74 -6.90
CA ALA A 425 -3.12 24.16 -7.47
C ALA A 425 -2.77 23.48 -8.80
N SER A 426 -3.59 22.55 -9.29
CA SER A 426 -3.33 21.82 -10.54
C SER A 426 -3.57 22.68 -11.79
N GLU A 427 -2.88 22.32 -12.88
CA GLU A 427 -3.12 22.90 -14.21
C GLU A 427 -4.58 22.68 -14.66
N LEU A 428 -5.15 21.52 -14.36
CA LEU A 428 -6.55 21.20 -14.69
C LEU A 428 -7.51 22.18 -14.02
N ALA A 429 -7.36 22.45 -12.72
CA ALA A 429 -8.22 23.40 -12.03
C ALA A 429 -8.01 24.84 -12.54
N ALA A 430 -6.79 25.19 -12.93
CA ALA A 430 -6.52 26.49 -13.57
C ALA A 430 -7.20 26.62 -14.94
N LEU A 431 -7.34 25.52 -15.70
CA LEU A 431 -8.09 25.50 -16.96
C LEU A 431 -9.61 25.51 -16.74
N GLU A 432 -10.12 24.76 -15.75
CA GLU A 432 -11.55 24.78 -15.41
C GLU A 432 -11.99 26.16 -14.88
N PHE A 433 -11.11 26.83 -14.14
CA PHE A 433 -11.42 28.05 -13.41
C PHE A 433 -10.29 29.10 -13.48
N PRO A 434 -10.04 29.70 -14.67
CA PRO A 434 -8.91 30.63 -14.87
C PRO A 434 -8.99 31.88 -13.99
N ASP A 435 -10.20 32.41 -13.83
CA ASP A 435 -10.45 33.68 -13.13
C ASP A 435 -10.66 33.52 -11.61
N LEU A 436 -10.67 32.29 -11.10
CA LEU A 436 -10.83 32.03 -9.67
C LEU A 436 -9.49 31.90 -8.97
N ASP A 437 -9.41 32.51 -7.79
CA ASP A 437 -8.30 32.32 -6.86
C ASP A 437 -8.15 30.85 -6.46
N VAL A 438 -6.90 30.42 -6.25
CA VAL A 438 -6.55 29.04 -5.90
C VAL A 438 -7.33 28.58 -4.65
N SER A 439 -7.51 29.43 -3.64
CA SER A 439 -8.19 29.06 -2.41
C SER A 439 -9.69 28.72 -2.60
N ILE A 440 -10.35 29.31 -3.60
CA ILE A 440 -11.78 29.04 -3.87
C ILE A 440 -11.96 27.72 -4.62
N ARG A 441 -11.00 27.34 -5.47
CA ARG A 441 -11.07 26.09 -6.26
C ARG A 441 -11.18 24.85 -5.36
N GLY A 442 -10.59 24.89 -4.17
CA GLY A 442 -10.75 23.86 -3.14
C GLY A 442 -12.21 23.68 -2.71
N ALA A 443 -12.92 24.78 -2.43
CA ALA A 443 -14.34 24.76 -2.06
C ALA A 443 -15.23 24.20 -3.18
N VAL A 444 -14.90 24.49 -4.45
CA VAL A 444 -15.59 23.88 -5.61
C VAL A 444 -15.43 22.37 -5.61
N SER A 445 -14.21 21.87 -5.35
CA SER A 445 -13.93 20.44 -5.29
C SER A 445 -14.69 19.76 -4.15
N ILE A 446 -14.75 20.37 -2.96
CA ILE A 446 -15.52 19.86 -1.82
C ILE A 446 -17.01 19.72 -2.18
N ALA A 447 -17.59 20.72 -2.85
CA ALA A 447 -19.00 20.68 -3.26
C ALA A 447 -19.28 19.55 -4.27
N ARG A 448 -18.46 19.44 -5.32
CA ARG A 448 -18.62 18.43 -6.38
C ARG A 448 -18.37 17.01 -5.89
N ARG A 449 -17.42 16.84 -4.96
CA ARG A 449 -17.11 15.55 -4.35
C ARG A 449 -18.28 14.96 -3.59
N LEU A 450 -19.12 15.80 -2.96
CA LEU A 450 -20.35 15.33 -2.32
C LEU A 450 -21.37 14.84 -3.36
N GLN A 451 -21.51 15.55 -4.49
CA GLN A 451 -22.43 15.16 -5.56
C GLN A 451 -22.04 13.81 -6.17
N ASP A 452 -20.77 13.65 -6.56
CA ASP A 452 -20.21 12.39 -7.02
C ASP A 452 -18.70 12.29 -6.67
N PRO A 453 -18.33 11.47 -5.67
CA PRO A 453 -16.93 11.30 -5.27
C PRO A 453 -16.03 10.82 -6.41
N LEU A 454 -16.51 9.86 -7.21
CA LEU A 454 -15.75 9.27 -8.30
C LEU A 454 -15.42 10.31 -9.35
N ALA A 455 -16.42 11.07 -9.81
CA ALA A 455 -16.26 12.04 -10.89
C ALA A 455 -15.34 13.22 -10.53
N GLU A 456 -15.23 13.56 -9.24
CA GLU A 456 -14.36 14.63 -8.77
C GLU A 456 -12.96 14.12 -8.39
N LEU A 457 -12.82 12.97 -7.74
CA LEU A 457 -11.52 12.43 -7.31
C LEU A 457 -10.64 11.99 -8.48
N VAL A 458 -11.22 11.52 -9.60
CA VAL A 458 -10.46 11.15 -10.82
C VAL A 458 -9.70 12.33 -11.45
N LYS A 459 -10.03 13.57 -11.07
CA LYS A 459 -9.34 14.78 -11.52
C LYS A 459 -7.98 14.99 -10.84
N ILE A 460 -7.72 14.25 -9.76
CA ILE A 460 -6.51 14.34 -8.95
C ILE A 460 -5.59 13.17 -9.35
N ASP A 461 -4.28 13.39 -9.32
CA ASP A 461 -3.32 12.28 -9.41
C ASP A 461 -3.62 11.29 -8.25
N PRO A 462 -3.95 10.01 -8.52
CA PRO A 462 -4.37 9.07 -7.49
C PRO A 462 -3.39 8.95 -6.32
N LYS A 463 -2.08 9.05 -6.59
CA LYS A 463 -1.04 8.99 -5.54
C LYS A 463 -0.97 10.25 -4.68
N SER A 464 -1.65 11.32 -5.06
CA SER A 464 -1.78 12.55 -4.29
C SER A 464 -3.06 12.60 -3.46
N ILE A 465 -3.96 11.64 -3.63
CA ILE A 465 -5.09 11.44 -2.72
C ILE A 465 -4.52 10.76 -1.47
N GLY A 466 -4.62 11.41 -0.32
CA GLY A 466 -4.13 10.86 0.94
C GLY A 466 -4.96 9.66 1.39
N VAL A 467 -4.45 8.46 1.18
CA VAL A 467 -5.15 7.18 1.44
C VAL A 467 -4.43 6.32 2.48
N GLY A 468 -3.32 6.80 3.05
CA GLY A 468 -2.78 6.23 4.27
C GLY A 468 -1.50 6.87 4.79
N GLN A 469 -1.08 6.42 5.97
CA GLN A 469 0.19 6.83 6.57
C GLN A 469 1.37 6.26 5.79
N TYR A 470 2.48 7.00 5.74
CA TYR A 470 3.71 6.61 5.03
C TYR A 470 3.57 6.48 3.49
N GLN A 471 2.49 7.00 2.90
CA GLN A 471 2.28 6.97 1.44
C GLN A 471 3.41 7.63 0.63
N HIS A 472 4.10 8.62 1.21
CA HIS A 472 5.26 9.26 0.57
C HIS A 472 6.57 8.50 0.81
N ASP A 473 6.58 7.53 1.72
CA ASP A 473 7.76 6.75 2.10
C ASP A 473 7.87 5.42 1.33
N VAL A 474 6.82 5.02 0.59
CA VAL A 474 6.83 3.83 -0.29
C VAL A 474 7.29 4.15 -1.71
N SER A 475 7.59 3.12 -2.51
CA SER A 475 7.88 3.26 -3.95
C SER A 475 6.76 3.99 -4.70
N GLN A 476 7.04 5.23 -5.11
CA GLN A 476 6.07 6.08 -5.82
C GLN A 476 5.66 5.53 -7.18
N THR A 477 6.53 4.73 -7.82
CA THR A 477 6.23 4.10 -9.11
C THR A 477 5.24 2.95 -8.95
N GLN A 478 5.46 2.09 -7.96
CA GLN A 478 4.54 0.99 -7.67
C GLN A 478 3.20 1.51 -7.14
N LEU A 479 3.24 2.52 -6.27
CA LEU A 479 2.05 3.21 -5.76
C LEU A 479 1.20 3.78 -6.91
N ALA A 480 1.81 4.55 -7.81
CA ALA A 480 1.10 5.15 -8.94
C ALA A 480 0.43 4.06 -9.81
N LYS A 481 1.19 3.03 -10.21
CA LYS A 481 0.66 1.92 -11.03
C LYS A 481 -0.51 1.21 -10.35
N LYS A 482 -0.41 0.95 -9.04
CA LYS A 482 -1.47 0.25 -8.29
C LYS A 482 -2.72 1.11 -8.12
N LEU A 483 -2.56 2.38 -7.77
CA LEU A 483 -3.70 3.28 -7.58
C LEU A 483 -4.38 3.65 -8.90
N ASP A 484 -3.62 3.78 -10.00
CA ASP A 484 -4.18 3.95 -11.34
C ASP A 484 -5.05 2.75 -11.75
N ALA A 485 -4.62 1.52 -11.44
CA ALA A 485 -5.42 0.32 -11.70
C ALA A 485 -6.73 0.31 -10.89
N VAL A 486 -6.69 0.71 -9.61
CA VAL A 486 -7.90 0.86 -8.78
C VAL A 486 -8.87 1.88 -9.38
N VAL A 487 -8.36 3.02 -9.84
CA VAL A 487 -9.19 4.05 -10.46
C VAL A 487 -9.83 3.53 -11.75
N GLU A 488 -9.07 2.82 -12.59
CA GLU A 488 -9.61 2.16 -13.79
C GLU A 488 -10.72 1.18 -13.40
N ASP A 489 -10.49 0.31 -12.42
CA ASP A 489 -11.48 -0.68 -11.96
C ASP A 489 -12.76 0.00 -11.46
N CYS A 490 -12.66 1.02 -10.59
CA CYS A 490 -13.82 1.75 -10.07
C CYS A 490 -14.61 2.48 -11.16
N VAL A 491 -13.92 3.18 -12.09
CA VAL A 491 -14.58 3.92 -13.16
C VAL A 491 -15.33 2.97 -14.11
N ASN A 492 -14.72 1.85 -14.48
CA ASN A 492 -15.34 0.88 -15.38
C ASN A 492 -16.42 0.05 -14.66
N ALA A 493 -16.30 -0.19 -13.36
CA ALA A 493 -17.35 -0.80 -12.53
C ALA A 493 -18.62 0.05 -12.53
N VAL A 494 -18.51 1.36 -12.30
CA VAL A 494 -19.66 2.28 -12.27
C VAL A 494 -20.18 2.59 -13.68
N GLY A 495 -19.28 2.69 -14.66
CA GLY A 495 -19.60 3.14 -16.01
C GLY A 495 -19.81 4.66 -16.08
N VAL A 496 -19.65 5.22 -17.27
CA VAL A 496 -19.53 6.68 -17.45
C VAL A 496 -20.60 7.18 -18.43
N ASP A 497 -21.35 8.22 -18.07
CA ASP A 497 -22.27 8.87 -19.02
C ASP A 497 -21.48 9.69 -20.03
N LEU A 498 -21.55 9.26 -21.29
CA LEU A 498 -20.80 9.83 -22.41
C LEU A 498 -21.11 11.33 -22.63
N ASN A 499 -22.33 11.76 -22.32
CA ASN A 499 -22.79 13.11 -22.61
C ASN A 499 -22.50 14.12 -21.50
N THR A 500 -22.09 13.67 -20.31
CA THR A 500 -21.82 14.55 -19.17
C THR A 500 -20.40 14.41 -18.63
N ALA A 501 -19.73 13.30 -18.91
CA ALA A 501 -18.41 13.03 -18.40
C ALA A 501 -17.36 14.06 -18.85
N SER A 502 -16.42 14.30 -17.93
CA SER A 502 -15.24 15.13 -18.12
C SER A 502 -14.11 14.34 -18.80
N VAL A 503 -13.14 15.05 -19.39
CA VAL A 503 -11.95 14.42 -20.00
C VAL A 503 -11.19 13.55 -18.99
N PRO A 504 -10.93 13.97 -17.73
CA PRO A 504 -10.28 13.11 -16.73
C PRO A 504 -11.04 11.81 -16.47
N LEU A 505 -12.37 11.85 -16.36
CA LEU A 505 -13.18 10.65 -16.13
C LEU A 505 -13.14 9.71 -17.34
N LEU A 506 -13.32 10.24 -18.54
CA LEU A 506 -13.25 9.46 -19.79
C LEU A 506 -11.87 8.83 -20.01
N THR A 507 -10.80 9.48 -19.55
CA THR A 507 -9.42 8.95 -19.65
C THR A 507 -9.23 7.66 -18.83
N ARG A 508 -10.09 7.40 -17.84
CA ARG A 508 -10.04 6.20 -16.99
C ARG A 508 -10.92 5.06 -17.51
N VAL A 509 -11.67 5.28 -18.59
CA VAL A 509 -12.47 4.24 -19.24
C VAL A 509 -11.56 3.31 -20.04
N ALA A 510 -11.82 2.01 -19.94
CA ALA A 510 -11.08 0.97 -20.64
C ALA A 510 -10.93 1.29 -22.14
N GLY A 511 -9.68 1.26 -22.62
CA GLY A 511 -9.35 1.50 -24.02
C GLY A 511 -9.34 2.95 -24.47
N LEU A 512 -9.62 3.91 -23.57
CA LEU A 512 -9.51 5.34 -23.88
C LEU A 512 -8.17 5.91 -23.40
N THR A 513 -7.60 6.78 -24.23
CA THR A 513 -6.45 7.62 -23.87
C THR A 513 -6.91 9.04 -23.61
N ARG A 514 -6.06 9.86 -22.96
CA ARG A 514 -6.35 11.29 -22.74
C ARG A 514 -6.73 12.03 -24.03
N MET A 515 -6.08 11.70 -25.14
CA MET A 515 -6.37 12.31 -26.44
C MET A 515 -7.73 11.87 -26.99
N MET A 516 -8.09 10.59 -26.87
CA MET A 516 -9.42 10.10 -27.27
C MET A 516 -10.51 10.73 -26.41
N ALA A 517 -10.31 10.83 -25.10
CA ALA A 517 -11.23 11.49 -24.18
C ALA A 517 -11.46 12.96 -24.56
N GLN A 518 -10.40 13.70 -24.91
CA GLN A 518 -10.51 15.07 -25.40
C GLN A 518 -11.32 15.13 -26.71
N ASN A 519 -11.04 14.23 -27.66
CA ASN A 519 -11.75 14.19 -28.94
C ASN A 519 -13.24 13.84 -28.77
N ILE A 520 -13.60 13.00 -27.81
CA ILE A 520 -15.00 12.68 -27.48
C ILE A 520 -15.73 13.95 -27.02
N VAL A 521 -15.12 14.70 -26.10
CA VAL A 521 -15.71 15.96 -25.58
C VAL A 521 -15.81 17.00 -26.70
N SER A 522 -14.75 17.21 -27.48
CA SER A 522 -14.78 18.12 -28.63
C SER A 522 -15.84 17.73 -29.66
N TRP A 523 -15.98 16.44 -29.97
CA TRP A 523 -17.02 15.97 -30.87
C TRP A 523 -18.43 16.29 -30.34
N ARG A 524 -18.68 16.08 -29.04
CA ARG A 524 -19.95 16.40 -28.38
C ARG A 524 -20.26 17.89 -28.37
N ASP A 525 -19.23 18.72 -28.18
CA ASP A 525 -19.38 20.18 -28.17
C ASP A 525 -19.69 20.72 -29.57
N GLU A 526 -19.14 20.10 -30.62
CA GLU A 526 -19.34 20.50 -32.03
C GLU A 526 -20.63 19.93 -32.65
N ASN A 527 -20.97 18.67 -32.33
CA ASN A 527 -22.06 17.92 -33.00
C ASN A 527 -23.30 17.76 -32.11
N GLY A 528 -23.22 18.20 -30.85
CA GLY A 528 -24.24 17.97 -29.83
C GLY A 528 -24.13 16.59 -29.17
N ARG A 529 -25.15 16.24 -28.38
CA ARG A 529 -25.16 14.99 -27.61
C ARG A 529 -25.07 13.74 -28.51
N PHE A 530 -24.34 12.73 -28.03
CA PHE A 530 -24.41 11.37 -28.57
C PHE A 530 -25.81 10.80 -28.32
N ARG A 531 -26.39 10.19 -29.35
CA ARG A 531 -27.70 9.53 -29.33
C ARG A 531 -27.58 8.01 -29.29
N ASN A 532 -26.49 7.47 -29.84
CA ASN A 532 -26.20 6.05 -29.78
C ASN A 532 -24.68 5.80 -29.76
N ARG A 533 -24.27 4.62 -29.28
CA ARG A 533 -22.85 4.27 -29.16
C ARG A 533 -22.11 4.26 -30.49
N GLN A 534 -22.77 3.89 -31.60
CA GLN A 534 -22.14 3.78 -32.92
C GLN A 534 -21.52 5.11 -33.40
N GLN A 535 -22.05 6.25 -32.94
CA GLN A 535 -21.49 7.57 -33.23
C GLN A 535 -20.07 7.77 -32.71
N LEU A 536 -19.61 6.97 -31.74
CA LEU A 536 -18.22 6.99 -31.25
C LEU A 536 -17.21 6.69 -32.38
N LEU A 537 -17.58 5.91 -33.39
CA LEU A 537 -16.70 5.64 -34.54
C LEU A 537 -16.47 6.86 -35.44
N ASN A 538 -17.28 7.91 -35.29
CA ASN A 538 -17.07 9.18 -35.98
C ASN A 538 -16.09 10.10 -35.22
N VAL A 539 -15.66 9.72 -34.01
CA VAL A 539 -14.71 10.49 -33.21
C VAL A 539 -13.29 10.26 -33.73
N SER A 540 -12.56 11.35 -33.95
CA SER A 540 -11.17 11.28 -34.43
C SER A 540 -10.30 10.39 -33.54
N ARG A 541 -9.51 9.51 -34.18
CA ARG A 541 -8.60 8.54 -33.54
C ARG A 541 -9.27 7.48 -32.66
N LEU A 542 -10.60 7.40 -32.62
CA LEU A 542 -11.34 6.32 -31.97
C LEU A 542 -11.65 5.22 -33.00
N GLY A 543 -10.73 4.28 -33.14
CA GLY A 543 -10.86 3.17 -34.09
C GLY A 543 -11.70 1.99 -33.55
N PRO A 544 -11.97 0.97 -34.39
CA PRO A 544 -12.81 -0.17 -34.02
C PRO A 544 -12.35 -0.92 -32.76
N LYS A 545 -11.04 -1.05 -32.53
CA LYS A 545 -10.50 -1.70 -31.32
C LYS A 545 -10.78 -0.87 -30.06
N ALA A 546 -10.56 0.45 -30.12
CA ALA A 546 -10.87 1.34 -29.00
C ALA A 546 -12.37 1.33 -28.69
N PHE A 547 -13.21 1.33 -29.74
CA PHE A 547 -14.67 1.19 -29.60
C PHE A 547 -15.05 -0.13 -28.92
N GLU A 548 -14.48 -1.26 -29.34
CA GLU A 548 -14.68 -2.56 -28.68
C GLU A 548 -14.32 -2.47 -27.18
N GLN A 549 -13.19 -1.86 -26.84
CA GLN A 549 -12.77 -1.80 -25.44
C GLN A 549 -13.66 -0.89 -24.58
N CYS A 550 -14.17 0.23 -25.11
CA CYS A 550 -14.82 1.26 -24.31
C CYS A 550 -16.35 1.23 -24.35
N ALA A 551 -16.98 0.70 -25.41
CA ALA A 551 -18.39 0.93 -25.68
C ALA A 551 -19.31 0.44 -24.56
N GLY A 552 -19.04 -0.74 -23.98
CA GLY A 552 -19.85 -1.28 -22.88
C GLY A 552 -19.68 -0.55 -21.54
N PHE A 553 -18.70 0.34 -21.42
CA PHE A 553 -18.46 1.16 -20.21
C PHE A 553 -18.99 2.59 -20.36
N LEU A 554 -19.31 3.02 -21.58
CA LEU A 554 -19.90 4.32 -21.89
C LEU A 554 -21.42 4.18 -22.01
N ARG A 555 -22.14 4.93 -21.17
CA ARG A 555 -23.61 4.95 -21.13
C ARG A 555 -24.16 6.18 -21.83
N ILE A 556 -25.30 6.03 -22.48
CA ILE A 556 -26.08 7.13 -23.07
C ILE A 556 -27.48 7.08 -22.48
N ASN A 557 -27.72 7.98 -21.53
CA ASN A 557 -29.05 8.15 -20.95
C ASN A 557 -29.98 8.82 -21.97
N HIS A 558 -31.20 8.30 -22.11
CA HIS A 558 -32.20 8.79 -23.06
C HIS A 558 -31.73 8.84 -24.53
N GLY A 559 -30.96 7.82 -24.97
CA GLY A 559 -30.54 7.63 -26.35
C GLY A 559 -31.61 7.00 -27.26
N ASP A 560 -31.25 6.76 -28.52
CA ASP A 560 -32.12 6.11 -29.53
C ASP A 560 -32.40 4.64 -29.17
N ASN A 561 -31.42 3.97 -28.55
CA ASN A 561 -31.51 2.58 -28.10
C ASN A 561 -31.44 2.51 -26.57
N PRO A 562 -32.48 2.00 -25.87
CA PRO A 562 -32.47 1.83 -24.41
C PRO A 562 -31.30 1.00 -23.87
N LEU A 563 -30.74 0.07 -24.66
CA LEU A 563 -29.57 -0.72 -24.25
C LEU A 563 -28.31 0.11 -24.04
N ASP A 564 -28.20 1.29 -24.67
CA ASP A 564 -27.04 2.16 -24.51
C ASP A 564 -26.97 2.78 -23.11
N ALA A 565 -28.06 2.75 -22.32
CA ALA A 565 -28.06 3.14 -20.91
C ALA A 565 -27.55 2.02 -19.97
N SER A 566 -27.35 0.82 -20.50
CA SER A 566 -26.96 -0.39 -19.77
C SER A 566 -25.48 -0.74 -19.95
N THR A 567 -24.99 -1.75 -19.23
CA THR A 567 -23.66 -2.33 -19.43
C THR A 567 -23.61 -3.41 -20.52
N VAL A 568 -24.73 -3.71 -21.19
CA VAL A 568 -24.74 -4.66 -22.31
C VAL A 568 -23.85 -4.11 -23.43
N HIS A 569 -22.85 -4.88 -23.84
CA HIS A 569 -21.95 -4.47 -24.91
C HIS A 569 -22.66 -4.51 -26.28
N PRO A 570 -22.41 -3.56 -27.22
CA PRO A 570 -23.01 -3.57 -28.55
C PRO A 570 -22.84 -4.87 -29.34
N GLU A 571 -21.73 -5.59 -29.11
CA GLU A 571 -21.49 -6.91 -29.74
C GLU A 571 -22.55 -7.96 -29.38
N ALA A 572 -23.23 -7.80 -28.24
CA ALA A 572 -24.22 -8.72 -27.72
C ALA A 572 -25.67 -8.25 -27.91
N TYR A 573 -25.92 -7.16 -28.65
CA TYR A 573 -27.29 -6.70 -28.96
C TYR A 573 -28.13 -7.78 -29.67
N PRO A 574 -27.57 -8.60 -30.60
CA PRO A 574 -28.32 -9.72 -31.18
C PRO A 574 -28.79 -10.77 -30.15
N VAL A 575 -28.13 -10.91 -29.00
CA VAL A 575 -28.59 -11.78 -27.92
C VAL A 575 -29.90 -11.25 -27.31
N VAL A 576 -29.95 -9.93 -27.07
CA VAL A 576 -31.15 -9.27 -26.56
C VAL A 576 -32.30 -9.38 -27.56
N GLU A 577 -32.03 -9.20 -28.85
CA GLU A 577 -33.04 -9.36 -29.90
C GLU A 577 -33.65 -10.78 -29.90
N ARG A 578 -32.84 -11.82 -29.66
CA ARG A 578 -33.33 -13.21 -29.49
C ARG A 578 -34.20 -13.37 -28.24
N ILE A 579 -33.84 -12.71 -27.14
CA ILE A 579 -34.66 -12.71 -25.92
C ILE A 579 -36.02 -12.06 -26.19
N LEU A 580 -36.04 -10.89 -26.82
CA LEU A 580 -37.28 -10.18 -27.18
C LEU A 580 -38.17 -10.99 -28.11
N ALA A 581 -37.58 -11.69 -29.08
CA ALA A 581 -38.32 -12.57 -29.98
C ALA A 581 -38.97 -13.76 -29.24
N ALA A 582 -38.30 -14.30 -28.23
CA ALA A 582 -38.81 -15.42 -27.43
C ALA A 582 -39.89 -14.99 -26.43
N THR A 583 -39.77 -13.80 -25.85
CA THR A 583 -40.79 -13.26 -24.91
C THR A 583 -41.96 -12.58 -25.61
N GLN A 584 -41.81 -12.26 -26.91
CA GLN A 584 -42.79 -11.49 -27.69
C GLN A 584 -43.12 -10.12 -27.07
N GLN A 585 -42.15 -9.51 -26.40
CA GLN A 585 -42.29 -8.22 -25.72
C GLN A 585 -41.43 -7.14 -26.39
N ALA A 586 -41.84 -5.89 -26.26
CA ALA A 586 -40.98 -4.76 -26.61
C ALA A 586 -39.91 -4.57 -25.54
N LEU A 587 -38.75 -4.04 -25.94
CA LEU A 587 -37.62 -3.81 -25.02
C LEU A 587 -38.00 -2.92 -23.83
N GLN A 588 -38.84 -1.92 -24.05
CA GLN A 588 -39.30 -1.00 -23.00
C GLN A 588 -40.18 -1.68 -21.94
N ASP A 589 -40.89 -2.75 -22.31
CA ASP A 589 -41.77 -3.49 -21.41
C ASP A 589 -40.99 -4.57 -20.62
N LEU A 590 -39.93 -5.11 -21.23
CA LEU A 590 -39.09 -6.13 -20.62
C LEU A 590 -38.05 -5.54 -19.66
N MET A 591 -37.44 -4.39 -20.01
CA MET A 591 -36.44 -3.74 -19.16
C MET A 591 -37.05 -3.28 -17.82
N GLY A 592 -36.45 -3.71 -16.70
CA GLY A 592 -36.97 -3.45 -15.37
C GLY A 592 -38.05 -4.44 -14.90
N ASN A 593 -38.51 -5.35 -15.75
CA ASN A 593 -39.50 -6.36 -15.38
C ASN A 593 -38.84 -7.61 -14.77
N SER A 594 -38.54 -7.52 -13.47
CA SER A 594 -37.89 -8.61 -12.72
C SER A 594 -38.64 -9.95 -12.74
N SER A 595 -39.96 -9.94 -12.92
CA SER A 595 -40.75 -11.18 -12.88
C SER A 595 -40.49 -12.05 -14.12
N GLU A 596 -40.65 -11.47 -15.31
CA GLU A 596 -40.45 -12.15 -16.59
C GLU A 596 -38.97 -12.55 -16.80
N LEU A 597 -38.04 -11.68 -16.42
CA LEU A 597 -36.61 -11.92 -16.62
C LEU A 597 -36.04 -13.04 -15.76
N ARG A 598 -36.60 -13.30 -14.56
CA ARG A 598 -36.13 -14.37 -13.67
C ARG A 598 -36.47 -15.76 -14.16
N ASP A 599 -37.54 -15.89 -14.94
CA ASP A 599 -38.00 -17.18 -15.46
C ASP A 599 -37.22 -17.60 -16.72
N LEU A 600 -36.45 -16.68 -17.31
CA LEU A 600 -35.59 -16.95 -18.47
C LEU A 600 -34.39 -17.83 -18.10
N LYS A 601 -34.16 -18.88 -18.87
CA LYS A 601 -32.95 -19.71 -18.76
C LYS A 601 -31.89 -19.20 -19.71
N ALA A 602 -30.79 -18.68 -19.17
CA ALA A 602 -29.67 -18.16 -19.96
C ALA A 602 -29.17 -19.13 -21.04
N SER A 603 -29.16 -20.45 -20.77
CA SER A 603 -28.75 -21.49 -21.72
C SER A 603 -29.59 -21.54 -23.01
N GLN A 604 -30.78 -20.95 -23.03
CA GLN A 604 -31.64 -20.90 -24.23
C GLN A 604 -31.21 -19.82 -25.23
N PHE A 605 -30.42 -18.85 -24.79
CA PHE A 605 -30.02 -17.68 -25.60
C PHE A 605 -28.51 -17.64 -25.88
N THR A 606 -27.78 -18.72 -25.57
CA THR A 606 -26.36 -18.84 -25.89
C THR A 606 -26.13 -19.08 -27.38
N ASP A 607 -24.91 -18.83 -27.85
CA ASP A 607 -24.42 -19.22 -29.17
C ASP A 607 -22.92 -19.57 -29.10
N GLU A 608 -22.25 -19.73 -30.24
CA GLU A 608 -20.81 -20.07 -30.30
C GLU A 608 -19.92 -18.97 -29.71
N ARG A 609 -20.37 -17.71 -29.69
CA ARG A 609 -19.63 -16.54 -29.21
C ARG A 609 -20.00 -16.16 -27.79
N PHE A 610 -21.30 -16.21 -27.45
CA PHE A 610 -21.84 -15.78 -26.15
C PHE A 610 -22.36 -16.97 -25.35
N GLY A 611 -21.65 -17.29 -24.28
CA GLY A 611 -21.98 -18.40 -23.39
C GLY A 611 -22.93 -18.01 -22.27
N VAL A 612 -23.18 -18.96 -21.37
CA VAL A 612 -24.05 -18.78 -20.20
C VAL A 612 -23.63 -17.60 -19.32
N PRO A 613 -22.33 -17.33 -19.03
CA PRO A 613 -21.93 -16.18 -18.23
C PRO A 613 -22.41 -14.84 -18.82
N THR A 614 -22.11 -14.58 -20.09
CA THR A 614 -22.51 -13.33 -20.76
C THR A 614 -24.02 -13.17 -20.80
N VAL A 615 -24.76 -14.21 -21.21
CA VAL A 615 -26.24 -14.14 -21.27
C VAL A 615 -26.85 -13.90 -19.89
N THR A 616 -26.30 -14.54 -18.84
CA THR A 616 -26.78 -14.34 -17.46
C THR A 616 -26.59 -12.89 -17.02
N ASP A 617 -25.46 -12.28 -17.35
CA ASP A 617 -25.21 -10.87 -17.02
C ASP A 617 -26.08 -9.92 -17.83
N ILE A 618 -26.36 -10.23 -19.11
CA ILE A 618 -27.34 -9.49 -19.92
C ILE A 618 -28.73 -9.53 -19.26
N ILE A 619 -29.19 -10.68 -18.80
CA ILE A 619 -30.51 -10.80 -18.13
C ILE A 619 -30.55 -9.95 -16.84
N LYS A 620 -29.49 -10.00 -16.01
CA LYS A 620 -29.39 -9.15 -14.82
C LYS A 620 -29.38 -7.66 -15.16
N GLU A 621 -28.70 -7.31 -16.24
CA GLU A 621 -28.60 -5.94 -16.71
C GLU A 621 -29.95 -5.45 -17.26
N LEU A 622 -30.73 -6.29 -17.94
CA LEU A 622 -32.11 -5.97 -18.33
C LEU A 622 -33.03 -5.82 -17.11
N GLU A 623 -32.77 -6.56 -16.02
CA GLU A 623 -33.54 -6.44 -14.76
C GLU A 623 -33.31 -5.09 -14.09
N LYS A 624 -32.05 -4.60 -14.10
CA LYS A 624 -31.68 -3.30 -13.52
C LYS A 624 -30.64 -2.58 -14.40
N PRO A 625 -31.09 -1.91 -15.47
CA PRO A 625 -30.19 -1.29 -16.44
C PRO A 625 -29.33 -0.19 -15.82
N GLY A 626 -28.03 -0.25 -16.07
CA GLY A 626 -27.05 0.73 -15.63
C GLY A 626 -26.96 0.86 -14.12
N ARG A 627 -27.28 -0.22 -13.37
CA ARG A 627 -27.28 -0.22 -11.90
C ARG A 627 -25.93 0.27 -11.37
N ASP A 628 -25.97 1.35 -10.60
CA ASP A 628 -24.80 1.84 -9.89
C ASP A 628 -24.36 0.81 -8.83
N PRO A 629 -23.12 0.32 -8.85
CA PRO A 629 -22.60 -0.62 -7.85
C PRO A 629 -22.35 0.03 -6.47
N ARG A 630 -22.38 1.36 -6.37
CA ARG A 630 -22.13 2.12 -5.12
C ARG A 630 -23.33 2.06 -4.16
N PRO A 631 -23.10 2.23 -2.85
CA PRO A 631 -24.18 2.20 -1.86
C PRO A 631 -25.06 3.45 -1.92
N GLU A 632 -26.20 3.40 -1.22
CA GLU A 632 -27.06 4.57 -1.02
C GLU A 632 -26.43 5.58 -0.03
N PHE A 633 -26.64 6.87 -0.30
CA PHE A 633 -26.05 7.96 0.46
C PHE A 633 -26.63 8.08 1.89
N LYS A 634 -25.72 8.18 2.89
CA LYS A 634 -26.05 8.36 4.33
C LYS A 634 -25.07 9.34 4.98
N THR A 635 -25.49 10.02 6.04
CA THR A 635 -24.71 11.06 6.73
C THR A 635 -24.51 10.76 8.20
N ALA A 636 -23.29 10.99 8.72
CA ALA A 636 -22.96 10.85 10.15
C ALA A 636 -23.46 12.04 10.97
N GLN A 637 -23.73 11.81 12.25
CA GLN A 637 -24.10 12.82 13.24
C GLN A 637 -23.04 12.89 14.36
N PHE A 638 -22.18 13.91 14.32
CA PHE A 638 -21.20 14.15 15.37
C PHE A 638 -21.84 14.69 16.66
N ALA A 639 -21.25 14.34 17.82
CA ALA A 639 -21.72 14.82 19.12
C ALA A 639 -21.49 16.33 19.30
N GLU A 640 -22.45 17.03 19.91
CA GLU A 640 -22.32 18.45 20.24
C GLU A 640 -21.34 18.68 21.41
N GLY A 641 -20.47 19.70 21.32
CA GLY A 641 -19.60 20.15 22.42
C GLY A 641 -18.23 19.46 22.56
N VAL A 642 -17.86 18.54 21.65
CA VAL A 642 -16.55 17.85 21.64
C VAL A 642 -15.74 18.31 20.42
N GLU A 643 -14.88 19.32 20.55
CA GLU A 643 -14.27 20.01 19.40
C GLU A 643 -12.75 19.79 19.31
N THR A 644 -12.11 19.65 20.46
CA THR A 644 -10.66 19.51 20.59
C THR A 644 -10.31 18.23 21.33
N MET A 645 -9.06 17.81 21.19
CA MET A 645 -8.52 16.67 21.92
C MET A 645 -8.63 16.83 23.45
N ASN A 646 -8.69 18.07 23.96
CA ASN A 646 -8.86 18.37 25.39
C ASN A 646 -10.29 18.13 25.89
N ASP A 647 -11.28 18.10 25.00
CA ASP A 647 -12.68 17.88 25.36
C ASP A 647 -12.99 16.38 25.51
N LEU A 648 -12.06 15.52 25.06
CA LEU A 648 -12.20 14.08 25.16
C LEU A 648 -11.91 13.60 26.58
N THR A 649 -12.85 12.85 27.13
CA THR A 649 -12.63 12.09 28.36
C THR A 649 -12.74 10.59 28.08
N PRO A 650 -11.84 9.76 28.66
CA PRO A 650 -11.98 8.31 28.58
C PRO A 650 -13.38 7.85 29.01
N GLY A 651 -14.01 7.00 28.22
CA GLY A 651 -15.37 6.50 28.42
C GLY A 651 -16.45 7.17 27.55
N MET A 652 -16.17 8.33 26.94
CA MET A 652 -17.11 8.98 26.02
C MET A 652 -17.43 8.11 24.81
N VAL A 653 -18.72 8.03 24.44
CA VAL A 653 -19.18 7.34 23.22
C VAL A 653 -19.54 8.39 22.18
N LEU A 654 -18.89 8.31 21.03
CA LEU A 654 -18.99 9.26 19.93
C LEU A 654 -19.32 8.52 18.64
N GLU A 655 -19.96 9.21 17.70
CA GLU A 655 -20.05 8.74 16.32
C GLU A 655 -18.93 9.39 15.51
N GLY A 656 -18.31 8.62 14.63
CA GLY A 656 -17.21 9.07 13.79
C GLY A 656 -17.23 8.39 12.43
N ALA A 657 -16.48 8.98 11.50
CA ALA A 657 -16.29 8.41 10.16
C ALA A 657 -14.92 7.72 10.08
N VAL A 658 -14.88 6.51 9.55
CA VAL A 658 -13.62 5.80 9.30
C VAL A 658 -12.87 6.55 8.19
N THR A 659 -11.69 7.08 8.51
CA THR A 659 -10.86 7.80 7.55
C THR A 659 -9.94 6.86 6.77
N ASN A 660 -9.47 5.80 7.43
CA ASN A 660 -8.48 4.90 6.88
C ASN A 660 -8.54 3.55 7.61
N VAL A 661 -8.50 2.44 6.87
CA VAL A 661 -8.40 1.09 7.43
C VAL A 661 -6.98 0.56 7.22
N THR A 662 -6.40 -0.06 8.24
CA THR A 662 -5.06 -0.67 8.20
C THR A 662 -5.12 -2.11 8.69
N ASN A 663 -4.03 -2.87 8.55
CA ASN A 663 -4.00 -4.27 8.98
C ASN A 663 -4.05 -4.44 10.52
N PHE A 664 -3.75 -3.40 11.28
CA PHE A 664 -3.75 -3.43 12.76
C PHE A 664 -4.93 -2.69 13.39
N GLY A 665 -5.83 -2.13 12.60
CA GLY A 665 -6.96 -1.36 13.10
C GLY A 665 -7.52 -0.37 12.08
N ALA A 666 -8.45 0.46 12.52
CA ALA A 666 -9.04 1.52 11.72
C ALA A 666 -8.86 2.89 12.41
N PHE A 667 -8.59 3.92 11.61
CA PHE A 667 -8.56 5.30 12.04
C PHE A 667 -9.95 5.91 11.85
N VAL A 668 -10.44 6.55 12.90
CA VAL A 668 -11.78 7.12 12.96
C VAL A 668 -11.66 8.59 13.31
N ASP A 669 -12.19 9.44 12.44
CA ASP A 669 -12.40 10.85 12.72
C ASP A 669 -13.67 11.00 13.56
N ILE A 670 -13.49 11.42 14.81
CA ILE A 670 -14.56 11.72 15.78
C ILE A 670 -14.82 13.24 15.88
N GLY A 671 -14.26 14.03 14.97
CA GLY A 671 -14.48 15.46 14.88
C GLY A 671 -13.59 16.32 15.79
N VAL A 672 -12.36 15.88 16.07
CA VAL A 672 -11.39 16.61 16.92
C VAL A 672 -10.06 16.95 16.23
N HIS A 673 -10.04 16.92 14.88
CA HIS A 673 -8.87 17.17 14.02
C HIS A 673 -7.69 16.20 14.21
N GLN A 674 -7.91 15.11 14.94
CA GLN A 674 -6.95 14.05 15.14
C GLN A 674 -7.71 12.72 15.09
N ASP A 675 -7.34 11.86 14.15
CA ASP A 675 -7.94 10.54 14.06
C ASP A 675 -7.58 9.71 15.29
N GLY A 676 -8.57 9.00 15.81
CA GLY A 676 -8.36 7.99 16.83
C GLY A 676 -8.19 6.60 16.22
N LEU A 677 -7.32 5.79 16.83
CA LEU A 677 -7.06 4.43 16.39
C LEU A 677 -7.96 3.46 17.14
N VAL A 678 -8.83 2.75 16.41
CA VAL A 678 -9.47 1.52 16.87
C VAL A 678 -8.59 0.34 16.50
N HIS A 679 -7.95 -0.29 17.48
CA HIS A 679 -7.11 -1.46 17.23
C HIS A 679 -7.95 -2.66 16.73
N ILE A 680 -7.36 -3.58 15.96
CA ILE A 680 -8.07 -4.74 15.38
C ILE A 680 -8.87 -5.55 16.40
N SER A 681 -8.32 -5.75 17.60
CA SER A 681 -8.99 -6.45 18.71
C SER A 681 -10.18 -5.71 19.32
N SER A 682 -10.32 -4.44 18.99
CA SER A 682 -11.32 -3.52 19.52
C SER A 682 -12.34 -3.13 18.45
N LEU A 683 -12.30 -3.73 17.25
CA LEU A 683 -13.27 -3.54 16.17
C LEU A 683 -14.56 -4.37 16.36
N SER A 684 -14.47 -5.55 16.99
CA SER A 684 -15.61 -6.44 17.24
C SER A 684 -15.37 -7.34 18.44
N ASP A 685 -16.45 -7.87 19.01
CA ASP A 685 -16.41 -8.88 20.08
C ASP A 685 -15.92 -10.25 19.60
N LYS A 686 -15.92 -10.49 18.28
CA LYS A 686 -15.39 -11.70 17.66
C LYS A 686 -13.94 -11.49 17.25
N PHE A 687 -13.18 -12.59 17.17
CA PHE A 687 -11.83 -12.56 16.61
C PHE A 687 -11.90 -12.13 15.14
N ILE A 688 -11.09 -11.13 14.78
CA ILE A 688 -10.96 -10.59 13.43
C ILE A 688 -9.49 -10.75 13.01
N ASP A 689 -9.31 -11.28 11.82
CA ASP A 689 -8.01 -11.43 11.15
C ASP A 689 -7.70 -10.28 10.18
N ASP A 690 -8.73 -9.62 9.63
CA ASP A 690 -8.59 -8.47 8.74
C ASP A 690 -9.65 -7.38 9.05
N PRO A 691 -9.23 -6.16 9.46
CA PRO A 691 -10.13 -5.02 9.70
C PRO A 691 -11.06 -4.68 8.53
N HIS A 692 -10.62 -4.89 7.28
CA HIS A 692 -11.41 -4.57 6.08
C HIS A 692 -12.67 -5.45 5.93
N LYS A 693 -12.78 -6.55 6.69
CA LYS A 693 -13.99 -7.38 6.74
C LYS A 693 -15.10 -6.77 7.61
N VAL A 694 -14.75 -5.80 8.46
CA VAL A 694 -15.64 -5.24 9.48
C VAL A 694 -15.99 -3.80 9.18
N VAL A 695 -15.01 -3.01 8.73
CA VAL A 695 -15.17 -1.59 8.42
C VAL A 695 -14.47 -1.25 7.11
N LYS A 696 -14.99 -0.22 6.44
CA LYS A 696 -14.45 0.38 5.22
C LYS A 696 -14.16 1.85 5.42
N ALA A 697 -13.28 2.41 4.58
CA ALA A 697 -13.09 3.85 4.58
C ALA A 697 -14.40 4.56 4.18
N GLY A 698 -14.81 5.56 4.95
CA GLY A 698 -16.09 6.26 4.81
C GLY A 698 -17.24 5.68 5.66
N ASP A 699 -17.07 4.52 6.29
CA ASP A 699 -18.11 3.96 7.16
C ASP A 699 -18.34 4.86 8.38
N ILE A 700 -19.60 4.95 8.80
CA ILE A 700 -20.01 5.68 10.00
C ILE A 700 -20.10 4.68 11.14
N VAL A 701 -19.30 4.88 12.18
CA VAL A 701 -19.15 3.95 13.30
C VAL A 701 -19.34 4.64 14.64
N LYS A 702 -19.83 3.88 15.62
CA LYS A 702 -19.91 4.33 17.01
C LYS A 702 -18.71 3.80 17.78
N VAL A 703 -18.00 4.69 18.44
CA VAL A 703 -16.73 4.40 19.12
C VAL A 703 -16.73 4.95 20.53
N LYS A 704 -16.00 4.31 21.43
CA LYS A 704 -15.72 4.77 22.79
C LYS A 704 -14.26 5.18 22.93
N VAL A 705 -14.00 6.30 23.61
CA VAL A 705 -12.64 6.77 23.92
C VAL A 705 -12.04 5.91 25.03
N LEU A 706 -10.88 5.31 24.79
CA LEU A 706 -10.13 4.53 25.79
C LEU A 706 -9.03 5.36 26.44
N GLU A 707 -8.24 6.08 25.64
CA GLU A 707 -7.07 6.83 26.11
C GLU A 707 -6.83 8.05 25.22
N VAL A 708 -6.33 9.14 25.81
CA VAL A 708 -5.97 10.38 25.12
C VAL A 708 -4.56 10.80 25.57
N ASP A 709 -3.60 10.73 24.66
CA ASP A 709 -2.22 11.19 24.88
C ASP A 709 -2.01 12.53 24.16
N LEU A 710 -2.11 13.62 24.91
CA LEU A 710 -1.97 14.99 24.40
C LEU A 710 -0.53 15.32 23.94
N GLN A 711 0.50 14.69 24.54
CA GLN A 711 1.89 14.96 24.17
C GLN A 711 2.22 14.35 22.80
N ARG A 712 1.75 13.13 22.56
CA ARG A 712 1.96 12.43 21.28
C ARG A 712 0.85 12.69 20.25
N LYS A 713 -0.20 13.42 20.61
CA LYS A 713 -1.43 13.64 19.82
C LYS A 713 -2.05 12.32 19.35
N ARG A 714 -2.21 11.36 20.26
CA ARG A 714 -2.81 10.04 19.98
C ARG A 714 -4.11 9.84 20.75
N ILE A 715 -5.12 9.28 20.08
CA ILE A 715 -6.39 8.88 20.69
C ILE A 715 -6.55 7.39 20.46
N ALA A 716 -6.78 6.63 21.53
CA ALA A 716 -7.15 5.22 21.44
C ALA A 716 -8.67 5.09 21.55
N LEU A 717 -9.27 4.36 20.60
CA LEU A 717 -10.72 4.16 20.51
C LEU A 717 -11.05 2.66 20.52
N THR A 718 -12.30 2.34 20.84
CA THR A 718 -12.87 0.99 20.72
C THR A 718 -14.26 1.03 20.11
N MET A 719 -14.59 0.10 19.22
CA MET A 719 -15.97 -0.13 18.77
C MET A 719 -16.72 -1.09 19.70
N ARG A 720 -16.04 -1.69 20.67
CA ARG A 720 -16.61 -2.56 21.71
C ARG A 720 -17.10 -1.70 22.86
N LEU A 721 -18.40 -1.41 22.86
CA LEU A 721 -19.00 -0.47 23.82
C LEU A 721 -19.09 -1.01 25.26
N ASP A 722 -18.75 -2.29 25.49
CA ASP A 722 -18.61 -2.93 26.80
C ASP A 722 -17.21 -2.74 27.41
N GLU A 723 -16.17 -2.52 26.59
CA GLU A 723 -14.78 -2.36 27.03
C GLU A 723 -14.58 -1.11 27.91
N GLN A 724 -13.86 -1.26 29.02
CA GLN A 724 -13.60 -0.20 30.01
C GLN A 724 -12.23 0.45 29.80
N PRO A 725 -12.08 1.78 29.97
CA PRO A 725 -10.78 2.45 29.97
C PRO A 725 -9.82 1.83 31.01
N GLY A 726 -8.64 1.39 30.57
CA GLY A 726 -7.59 0.81 31.43
C GLY A 726 -7.46 -0.72 31.41
N GLU A 727 -8.38 -1.47 30.81
CA GLU A 727 -8.28 -2.95 30.73
C GLU A 727 -7.21 -3.43 29.72
N SER A 728 -6.85 -2.60 28.75
CA SER A 728 -5.94 -2.92 27.63
C SER A 728 -4.47 -3.11 28.03
N GLY A 729 -4.08 -2.71 29.25
CA GLY A 729 -2.72 -2.94 29.79
C GLY A 729 -2.46 -4.39 30.21
N SER A 730 -3.50 -5.21 30.42
CA SER A 730 -3.35 -6.56 31.00
C SER A 730 -3.12 -7.69 29.99
N ARG A 731 -3.30 -7.42 28.68
CA ARG A 731 -3.08 -8.42 27.60
C ARG A 731 -1.81 -8.20 26.78
N ARG A 732 -1.10 -7.09 26.99
CA ARG A 732 0.20 -6.81 26.37
C ARG A 732 1.32 -7.20 27.35
N GLY A 733 1.77 -8.44 27.25
CA GLY A 733 3.03 -8.88 27.88
C GLY A 733 2.91 -10.09 28.80
N ASN A 734 2.54 -11.26 28.27
CA ASN A 734 3.08 -12.51 28.81
C ASN A 734 3.04 -13.63 27.76
N GLY A 735 3.81 -13.46 26.68
CA GLY A 735 4.18 -14.53 25.77
C GLY A 735 5.55 -15.08 26.16
N GLY A 736 5.65 -15.73 27.32
CA GLY A 736 6.92 -16.26 27.80
C GLY A 736 6.82 -16.87 29.20
N ASN A 737 6.88 -18.19 29.25
CA ASN A 737 7.14 -19.01 30.44
C ASN A 737 6.01 -19.14 31.48
N ALA A 738 5.05 -20.03 31.20
CA ALA A 738 4.24 -20.66 32.24
C ALA A 738 4.85 -22.02 32.61
N SER A 739 5.73 -22.00 33.60
CA SER A 739 6.14 -23.19 34.35
C SER A 739 4.92 -23.87 34.97
N ARG A 740 4.76 -25.17 34.68
CA ARG A 740 3.79 -26.07 35.31
C ARG A 740 4.01 -26.09 36.82
N GLU A 741 3.13 -25.44 37.58
CA GLU A 741 2.94 -25.78 38.99
C GLU A 741 1.68 -26.63 39.18
N GLN A 742 1.90 -27.78 39.82
CA GLN A 742 0.93 -28.82 40.12
C GLN A 742 -0.14 -28.33 41.11
N LYS A 743 -1.39 -28.70 40.81
CA LYS A 743 -2.52 -28.64 41.73
C LYS A 743 -2.22 -29.43 43.01
N GLY A 744 -2.28 -28.74 44.15
CA GLY A 744 -2.29 -29.34 45.48
C GLY A 744 -3.60 -30.08 45.79
N LYS A 745 -3.47 -31.19 46.53
CA LYS A 745 -4.52 -31.78 47.38
C LYS A 745 -4.18 -31.51 48.85
N PRO A 746 -5.17 -31.37 49.76
CA PRO A 746 -4.92 -30.90 51.11
C PRO A 746 -4.77 -32.02 52.17
N ALA A 747 -4.22 -31.59 53.31
CA ALA A 747 -4.28 -32.13 54.67
C ALA A 747 -3.17 -33.11 55.14
N ALA A 748 -2.35 -32.67 56.10
CA ALA A 748 -2.47 -33.09 57.50
C ALA A 748 -1.57 -32.22 58.42
N GLN A 749 -2.00 -32.13 59.69
CA GLN A 749 -1.49 -31.31 60.78
C GLN A 749 -0.09 -31.73 61.27
N GLN A 750 0.73 -30.76 61.72
CA GLN A 750 1.34 -30.80 63.06
C GLN A 750 1.94 -29.45 63.47
N LYS A 751 1.87 -29.20 64.78
CA LYS A 751 2.07 -27.95 65.53
C LYS A 751 3.56 -27.73 65.94
N PRO A 752 3.91 -26.60 66.60
CA PRO A 752 5.10 -25.80 66.31
C PRO A 752 6.23 -25.96 67.34
N ARG A 753 7.42 -25.43 67.00
CA ARG A 753 8.43 -25.00 67.99
C ARG A 753 9.22 -23.81 67.44
N GLY A 754 9.21 -22.71 68.19
CA GLY A 754 10.04 -21.54 67.91
C GLY A 754 11.43 -21.63 68.55
N ARG A 755 12.32 -20.73 68.12
CA ARG A 755 13.28 -20.04 68.98
C ARG A 755 13.97 -18.89 68.24
N ASP A 756 14.14 -17.80 68.98
CA ASP A 756 14.86 -16.57 68.66
C ASP A 756 16.36 -16.77 68.37
N ASN A 757 16.94 -15.90 67.53
CA ASN A 757 18.03 -15.00 67.97
C ASN A 757 18.46 -13.96 66.90
N ALA A 758 18.30 -12.69 67.28
CA ALA A 758 19.27 -11.58 67.30
C ALA A 758 20.25 -11.28 66.14
N SER A 759 20.15 -10.02 65.69
CA SER A 759 21.20 -8.98 65.55
C SER A 759 22.22 -9.01 64.40
N GLY A 760 22.33 -7.86 63.71
CA GLY A 760 23.48 -7.44 62.90
C GLY A 760 23.11 -6.37 61.88
N GLY A 761 23.36 -5.09 62.19
CA GLY A 761 22.86 -3.95 61.44
C GLY A 761 23.81 -3.27 60.45
N ASN A 762 23.32 -2.10 60.04
CA ASN A 762 23.97 -0.95 59.39
C ASN A 762 24.16 -0.93 57.87
N SER A 763 23.18 -0.24 57.27
CA SER A 763 23.28 0.76 56.22
C SER A 763 24.57 1.59 56.26
N ALA A 764 25.36 1.49 55.19
CA ALA A 764 26.42 2.42 54.86
C ALA A 764 26.63 2.46 53.33
N MET A 765 25.60 2.86 52.57
CA MET A 765 25.77 3.23 51.15
C MET A 765 24.69 4.17 50.60
N MET A 766 23.84 4.75 51.48
CA MET A 766 22.78 5.69 51.09
C MET A 766 23.08 7.16 51.45
N ASP A 767 24.10 7.42 52.29
CA ASP A 767 24.44 8.79 52.70
C ASP A 767 25.60 9.43 51.92
N ALA A 768 26.23 8.71 50.98
CA ALA A 768 27.35 9.24 50.20
C ALA A 768 26.94 9.88 48.85
N LEU A 769 25.70 9.67 48.38
CA LEU A 769 25.25 10.19 47.07
C LEU A 769 24.37 11.44 47.17
N ALA A 770 23.77 11.71 48.34
CA ALA A 770 22.89 12.86 48.56
C ALA A 770 23.63 14.18 48.85
N ALA A 771 24.96 14.16 49.02
CA ALA A 771 25.75 15.33 49.42
C ALA A 771 26.57 15.99 48.28
N ALA A 772 26.55 15.48 47.04
CA ALA A 772 27.47 15.93 45.99
C ALA A 772 26.82 16.67 44.79
N MET A 773 25.51 16.82 44.71
CA MET A 773 24.84 17.43 43.53
C MET A 773 23.88 18.58 43.88
N GLY A 774 24.20 19.33 44.94
CA GLY A 774 23.49 20.56 45.30
C GLY A 774 24.44 21.76 45.37
N LYS A 775 24.29 22.70 44.40
CA LYS A 775 24.96 24.01 44.24
C LYS A 775 26.25 23.95 43.40
N LYS A 776 26.38 24.66 42.28
CA LYS A 776 26.10 26.09 42.11
C LYS A 776 26.15 26.49 40.62
N ARG A 777 25.19 27.35 40.25
CA ARG A 777 25.21 28.44 39.25
C ARG A 777 25.27 28.13 37.77
#